data_AF-A0A4Q7DJY4-F1
#
_entry.id   AF-A0A4Q7DJY4-F1
#
_cell.length_a   1.000
_cell.length_b   1.000
_cell.length_c   1.000
_cell.angle_alpha   90.00
_cell.angle_beta   90.00
_cell.angle_gamma   90.00
#
_symmetry.space_group_name_H-M   'P 1'
#
loop_
_entity.id
_entity.type
_entity.pdbx_description
1 polymer ?
#
loop_
_entity_poly.entity_id
_entity_poly.type
_entity_poly.pdbx_seq_one_letter_code
_entity_poly.pdbx_strand_id
1 'polypeptide(L)'
;MPDNDLEIEISGLINKTPNMLTNEQIAQILALEGGRRIAMKHILRKLKRSRRPKSIVHREIIPFLKLAQAKAQGKEKGKTKGNENGKERATPFRALPAESPSFAKTSRPRRPLPGAPQKTDTTRIGLFLNRQGHGVLVPCHRKDTSSTVRIELQNFPDIPHNHVVVYRLKPDNQVHIEKVLGAIDDPKTYSLMAIHTHNLPHVFTDDALKLAKKATIPPLAHRADFRDLPLVTIDGEDAKDFDDAVWSTPDTDPRNPGGWRAIVAIADVAYYVQGADALDINARERGNSVYFADRVVPMLPEALSNEMCSLKPDQDRACLAVEMIISADGKIKSHHFKRGLMRSTARLTYNQMQSAIKGDFDDVTGPLWTDVLQPLYGVYQSLLKARQQRGTLDLNVTERRVIFDDQGHVIDVKPRDRFDSHQLIEELMIAANVCAAKTLLAKNMPTLFRVHDKPEATRVENLRTVLKSLKIPAPKVKVFAPANFQAVLSQVQGAPYQQLVNDLVLRSQAQASYSPQNIGHFGLSLAHYCHFTSPIRRYADLIVHRGLIATLSLGEGGHDYALDMLETIGTHISTTERTAAVAEREVNDRLMTAFLETHLGEVFQGTIVGVTGVGVFISLNKTGAQGFIPKSRLGGDFYIYDADRHQYRGERTKKVYQLGQAVTVRLMEADSITCSTTFSFNVETSPRKTEKRKVEKAKPEKSFKKIVIRKKKP
;
A
#
# COMPACT_ATOMS: atom_id res chain seq x y z
N MET A 1 28.16 -13.69 -19.32
CA MET A 1 26.97 -14.56 -19.51
C MET A 1 26.16 -14.49 -18.22
N PRO A 2 24.86 -14.13 -18.25
CA PRO A 2 24.17 -13.68 -17.06
C PRO A 2 23.88 -14.82 -16.06
N ASP A 3 23.95 -14.49 -14.76
CA ASP A 3 23.87 -15.41 -13.62
C ASP A 3 22.49 -16.07 -13.38
N ASN A 4 21.44 -15.62 -14.07
CA ASN A 4 20.03 -16.02 -13.84
C ASN A 4 19.56 -17.32 -14.52
N ASP A 5 20.42 -18.00 -15.28
CA ASP A 5 20.03 -19.20 -16.05
C ASP A 5 19.60 -20.41 -15.19
N LEU A 6 20.16 -20.58 -13.98
CA LEU A 6 19.91 -21.76 -13.15
C LEU A 6 18.51 -21.70 -12.50
N GLU A 7 18.08 -20.50 -12.10
CA GLU A 7 16.76 -20.23 -11.53
C GLU A 7 15.64 -20.47 -12.55
N ILE A 8 15.89 -20.10 -13.81
CA ILE A 8 14.99 -20.37 -14.93
C ILE A 8 14.88 -21.89 -15.18
N GLU A 9 16.00 -22.62 -15.12
CA GLU A 9 15.99 -24.08 -15.29
C GLU A 9 15.26 -24.80 -14.16
N ILE A 10 15.42 -24.36 -12.91
CA ILE A 10 14.72 -24.90 -11.74
C ILE A 10 13.23 -24.56 -11.78
N SER A 11 12.87 -23.31 -12.11
CA SER A 11 11.46 -22.91 -12.24
C SER A 11 10.75 -23.71 -13.34
N GLY A 12 11.43 -23.92 -14.47
CA GLY A 12 10.94 -24.81 -15.53
C GLY A 12 10.81 -26.28 -15.11
N LEU A 13 11.64 -26.73 -14.16
CA LEU A 13 11.58 -28.08 -13.60
C LEU A 13 10.40 -28.26 -12.64
N ILE A 14 10.19 -27.31 -11.72
CA ILE A 14 9.09 -27.31 -10.73
C ILE A 14 7.74 -27.37 -11.44
N ASN A 15 7.60 -26.62 -12.54
CA ASN A 15 6.37 -26.60 -13.33
C ASN A 15 6.09 -27.92 -14.08
N LYS A 16 7.13 -28.62 -14.55
CA LYS A 16 6.97 -29.84 -15.37
C LYS A 16 6.92 -31.12 -14.54
N THR A 17 7.57 -31.13 -13.37
CA THR A 17 7.66 -32.28 -12.47
C THR A 17 7.57 -31.83 -11.00
N PRO A 18 6.36 -31.51 -10.50
CA PRO A 18 6.15 -31.04 -9.13
C PRO A 18 6.62 -32.09 -8.11
N ASN A 19 7.18 -31.63 -6.99
CA ASN A 19 7.59 -32.45 -5.84
C ASN A 19 8.71 -33.47 -6.10
N MET A 20 9.53 -33.30 -7.15
CA MET A 20 10.67 -34.20 -7.41
C MET A 20 11.94 -33.86 -6.63
N LEU A 21 12.13 -32.60 -6.27
CA LEU A 21 13.22 -32.13 -5.43
C LEU A 21 12.62 -31.49 -4.18
N THR A 22 13.28 -31.67 -3.04
CA THR A 22 12.91 -30.97 -1.81
C THR A 22 13.36 -29.52 -1.86
N ASN A 23 12.72 -28.64 -1.08
CA ASN A 23 13.13 -27.23 -0.97
C ASN A 23 14.61 -27.09 -0.56
N GLU A 24 15.10 -28.02 0.26
CA GLU A 24 16.50 -28.09 0.67
C GLU A 24 17.44 -28.41 -0.51
N GLN A 25 17.07 -29.37 -1.36
CA GLN A 25 17.84 -29.71 -2.56
C GLN A 25 17.85 -28.56 -3.57
N ILE A 26 16.73 -27.85 -3.71
CA ILE A 26 16.62 -26.67 -4.58
C ILE A 26 17.56 -25.57 -4.08
N ALA A 27 17.55 -25.27 -2.78
CA ALA A 27 18.45 -24.29 -2.18
C ALA A 27 19.94 -24.68 -2.37
N GLN A 28 20.28 -25.96 -2.20
CA GLN A 28 21.64 -26.47 -2.42
C GLN A 28 22.09 -26.34 -3.89
N ILE A 29 21.18 -26.51 -4.85
CA ILE A 29 21.47 -26.30 -6.28
C ILE A 29 21.74 -24.81 -6.57
N LEU A 30 20.91 -23.92 -6.02
CA LEU A 30 21.04 -22.46 -6.23
C LEU A 30 22.33 -21.90 -5.64
N ALA A 31 22.80 -22.48 -4.53
CA ALA A 31 24.04 -22.12 -3.85
C ALA A 31 25.33 -22.67 -4.54
N LEU A 32 25.23 -23.34 -5.69
CA LEU A 32 26.41 -23.81 -6.43
C LEU A 32 27.09 -22.68 -7.18
N GLU A 33 28.42 -22.61 -7.03
CA GLU A 33 29.29 -21.62 -7.68
C GLU A 33 30.26 -22.28 -8.69
N GLY A 34 30.79 -21.47 -9.61
CA GLY A 34 31.84 -21.86 -10.56
C GLY A 34 31.52 -23.10 -11.40
N GLY A 35 32.52 -23.98 -11.58
CA GLY A 35 32.39 -25.17 -12.43
C GLY A 35 31.30 -26.17 -11.97
N ARG A 36 30.91 -26.15 -10.70
CA ARG A 36 29.83 -27.01 -10.17
C ARG A 36 28.46 -26.52 -10.62
N ARG A 37 28.27 -25.20 -10.72
CA ARG A 37 27.06 -24.57 -11.26
C ARG A 37 26.84 -25.01 -12.73
N ILE A 38 27.93 -25.03 -13.52
CA ILE A 38 27.91 -25.43 -14.93
C ILE A 38 27.55 -26.93 -15.07
N ALA A 39 28.16 -27.79 -14.27
CA ALA A 39 27.85 -29.22 -14.28
C ALA A 39 26.39 -29.51 -13.90
N MET A 40 25.86 -28.80 -12.89
CA MET A 40 24.46 -28.96 -12.47
C MET A 40 23.46 -28.51 -13.54
N LYS A 41 23.74 -27.43 -14.29
CA LYS A 41 22.93 -27.04 -15.47
C LYS A 41 22.79 -28.19 -16.47
N HIS A 42 23.88 -28.90 -16.75
CA HIS A 42 23.83 -30.02 -17.69
C HIS A 42 22.92 -31.15 -17.19
N ILE A 43 22.98 -31.48 -15.89
CA ILE A 43 22.13 -32.50 -15.27
C ILE A 43 20.66 -32.06 -15.27
N LEU A 44 20.34 -30.80 -14.98
CA LEU A 44 18.98 -30.26 -14.98
C LEU A 44 18.36 -30.24 -16.39
N ARG A 45 19.15 -29.90 -17.43
CA ARG A 45 18.71 -30.00 -18.84
C ARG A 45 18.41 -31.43 -19.24
N LYS A 46 19.24 -32.39 -18.81
CA LYS A 46 19.02 -33.83 -19.03
C LYS A 46 17.75 -34.31 -18.32
N LEU A 47 17.52 -33.86 -17.09
CA LEU A 47 16.30 -34.15 -16.33
C LEU A 47 15.04 -33.65 -17.06
N LYS A 48 15.06 -32.41 -17.58
CA LYS A 48 13.93 -31.79 -18.30
C LYS A 48 13.51 -32.54 -19.57
N ARG A 49 14.44 -33.26 -20.21
CA ARG A 49 14.26 -34.02 -21.46
C ARG A 49 14.05 -35.52 -21.26
N SER A 50 14.20 -36.03 -20.02
CA SER A 50 14.18 -37.47 -19.76
C SER A 50 12.77 -38.05 -19.64
N ARG A 51 12.59 -39.26 -20.20
CA ARG A 51 11.39 -40.09 -19.99
C ARG A 51 11.38 -40.82 -18.63
N ARG A 52 12.49 -40.79 -17.87
CA ARG A 52 12.62 -41.40 -16.53
C ARG A 52 13.23 -40.42 -15.52
N PRO A 53 12.53 -39.34 -15.16
CA PRO A 53 13.10 -38.24 -14.36
C PRO A 53 13.49 -38.64 -12.93
N LYS A 54 12.75 -39.55 -12.28
CA LYS A 54 13.10 -40.10 -10.95
C LYS A 54 14.50 -40.72 -10.91
N SER A 55 14.91 -41.37 -11.99
CA SER A 55 16.23 -42.02 -12.08
C SER A 55 17.36 -41.01 -12.11
N ILE A 56 17.17 -39.87 -12.78
CA ILE A 56 18.21 -38.83 -12.88
C ILE A 56 18.34 -38.10 -11.55
N VAL A 57 17.23 -37.82 -10.86
CA VAL A 57 17.26 -37.24 -9.50
C VAL A 57 18.08 -38.13 -8.56
N HIS A 58 17.80 -39.43 -8.53
CA HIS A 58 18.49 -40.35 -7.62
C HIS A 58 19.93 -40.69 -7.99
N ARG A 59 20.25 -40.81 -9.29
CA ARG A 59 21.59 -41.25 -9.74
C ARG A 59 22.56 -40.11 -10.02
N GLU A 60 22.06 -38.91 -10.32
CA GLU A 60 22.91 -37.80 -10.76
C GLU A 60 22.79 -36.60 -9.80
N ILE A 61 21.57 -36.11 -9.51
CA ILE A 61 21.41 -34.90 -8.69
C ILE A 61 21.75 -35.14 -7.22
N ILE A 62 21.16 -36.16 -6.57
CA ILE A 62 21.41 -36.43 -5.14
C ILE A 62 22.88 -36.74 -4.86
N PRO A 63 23.57 -37.61 -5.64
CA PRO A 63 25.00 -37.86 -5.44
C PRO A 63 25.86 -36.61 -5.68
N PHE A 64 25.52 -35.79 -6.68
CA PHE A 64 26.24 -34.55 -6.96
C PHE A 64 26.16 -33.56 -5.79
N LEU A 65 24.97 -33.36 -5.22
CA LEU A 65 24.77 -32.48 -4.07
C LEU A 65 25.49 -32.99 -2.81
N LYS A 66 25.48 -34.31 -2.58
CA LYS A 66 26.25 -34.92 -1.48
C LYS A 66 27.75 -34.70 -1.64
N LEU A 67 28.29 -34.83 -2.85
CA LEU A 67 29.72 -34.61 -3.13
C LEU A 67 30.10 -33.12 -2.96
N ALA A 68 29.22 -32.22 -3.40
CA ALA A 68 29.39 -30.77 -3.25
C ALA A 68 29.40 -30.35 -1.77
N GLN A 69 28.53 -30.95 -0.95
CA GLN A 69 28.49 -30.73 0.50
C GLN A 69 29.70 -31.31 1.23
N ALA A 70 30.15 -32.52 0.88
CA ALA A 70 31.34 -33.13 1.50
C ALA A 70 32.61 -32.29 1.29
N LYS A 71 32.76 -31.67 0.10
CA LYS A 71 33.85 -30.72 -0.19
C LYS A 71 33.71 -29.37 0.52
N ALA A 72 32.49 -28.89 0.75
CA ALA A 72 32.25 -27.65 1.51
C ALA A 72 32.52 -27.83 3.02
N GLN A 73 32.44 -29.06 3.54
CA GLN A 73 32.65 -29.41 4.95
C GLN A 73 34.06 -29.93 5.28
N GLY A 74 35.02 -29.84 4.36
CA GLY A 74 36.43 -30.14 4.63
C GLY A 74 36.74 -31.59 5.03
N LYS A 75 35.91 -32.57 4.64
CA LYS A 75 36.17 -34.00 4.88
C LYS A 75 36.62 -34.72 3.62
N GLU A 76 37.89 -34.58 3.28
CA GLU A 76 38.64 -35.62 2.56
C GLU A 76 40.09 -35.60 3.06
N LYS A 77 40.46 -36.63 3.86
CA LYS A 77 41.85 -36.94 4.19
C LYS A 77 42.51 -37.50 2.92
N GLY A 78 43.67 -36.94 2.56
CA GLY A 78 44.31 -37.15 1.27
C GLY A 78 45.04 -38.49 1.05
N LYS A 79 45.46 -38.63 -0.22
CA LYS A 79 46.49 -39.46 -0.90
C LYS A 79 45.88 -39.87 -2.26
N THR A 80 46.48 -39.75 -3.44
CA THR A 80 47.88 -39.59 -3.89
C THR A 80 47.88 -39.20 -5.39
N LYS A 81 49.00 -38.65 -5.86
CA LYS A 81 49.35 -38.38 -7.27
C LYS A 81 49.20 -39.61 -8.19
N GLY A 82 48.93 -39.41 -9.49
CA GLY A 82 49.21 -40.42 -10.53
C GLY A 82 48.43 -40.25 -11.85
N ASN A 83 49.19 -39.95 -12.90
CA ASN A 83 48.99 -40.03 -14.36
C ASN A 83 47.79 -40.74 -15.03
N GLU A 84 47.46 -40.17 -16.20
CA GLU A 84 47.14 -40.76 -17.52
C GLU A 84 45.95 -41.71 -17.77
N ASN A 85 45.25 -41.38 -18.86
CA ASN A 85 44.61 -42.24 -19.88
C ASN A 85 43.57 -43.31 -19.50
N GLY A 86 42.41 -43.23 -20.17
CA GLY A 86 41.83 -44.39 -20.86
C GLY A 86 40.55 -45.04 -20.29
N LYS A 87 39.50 -44.99 -21.13
CA LYS A 87 38.51 -46.04 -21.44
C LYS A 87 37.57 -46.62 -20.36
N GLU A 88 36.28 -46.55 -20.73
CA GLU A 88 35.19 -47.53 -20.53
C GLU A 88 35.45 -48.78 -19.68
N ARG A 89 34.54 -49.11 -18.75
CA ARG A 89 33.53 -50.19 -18.90
C ARG A 89 32.70 -50.40 -17.62
N ALA A 90 31.52 -50.96 -17.84
CA ALA A 90 30.42 -51.17 -16.92
C ALA A 90 30.54 -52.46 -16.06
N THR A 91 29.58 -52.59 -15.12
CA THR A 91 28.87 -53.79 -14.59
C THR A 91 28.96 -53.99 -13.06
N PRO A 92 28.06 -54.78 -12.42
CA PRO A 92 26.61 -54.59 -12.37
C PRO A 92 26.04 -54.64 -10.92
N PHE A 93 24.80 -54.19 -10.77
CA PHE A 93 23.98 -54.33 -9.55
C PHE A 93 23.62 -55.82 -9.29
N ARG A 94 23.80 -56.28 -8.05
CA ARG A 94 23.34 -57.59 -7.55
C ARG A 94 22.06 -57.39 -6.71
N ALA A 95 21.02 -58.15 -7.05
CA ALA A 95 19.73 -58.24 -6.33
C ALA A 95 19.88 -59.18 -5.10
N LEU A 96 19.17 -58.96 -3.99
CA LEU A 96 17.85 -59.51 -3.56
C LEU A 96 17.75 -59.31 -2.01
N PRO A 97 16.66 -59.61 -1.29
CA PRO A 97 15.23 -59.73 -1.63
C PRO A 97 14.30 -58.92 -0.68
N ALA A 98 12.99 -59.03 -0.95
CA ALA A 98 11.89 -58.48 -0.17
C ALA A 98 11.54 -59.33 1.06
N GLU A 99 11.30 -58.69 2.20
CA GLU A 99 10.41 -59.17 3.26
C GLU A 99 9.75 -57.98 3.97
N SER A 100 8.45 -58.09 4.22
CA SER A 100 7.64 -57.14 4.99
C SER A 100 7.52 -57.68 6.42
N PRO A 101 7.56 -56.82 7.46
CA PRO A 101 6.69 -57.07 8.59
C PRO A 101 6.02 -55.82 9.19
N SER A 102 4.75 -56.06 9.52
CA SER A 102 3.87 -55.53 10.58
C SER A 102 4.06 -54.12 11.17
N PHE A 103 2.93 -53.42 11.22
CA PHE A 103 2.70 -52.20 11.99
C PHE A 103 2.70 -52.49 13.50
N ALA A 104 3.62 -51.87 14.24
CA ALA A 104 3.50 -51.64 15.68
C ALA A 104 3.74 -50.15 16.00
N LYS A 105 2.75 -49.52 16.62
CA LYS A 105 2.78 -48.13 17.09
C LYS A 105 3.82 -47.99 18.21
N THR A 106 4.91 -47.26 17.95
CA THR A 106 5.78 -46.72 19.00
C THR A 106 6.10 -45.25 18.69
N SER A 107 5.79 -44.39 19.65
CA SER A 107 6.08 -42.95 19.66
C SER A 107 7.59 -42.71 19.66
N ARG A 108 8.16 -42.22 18.55
CA ARG A 108 9.55 -41.77 18.51
C ARG A 108 9.65 -40.32 19.03
N PRO A 109 10.59 -40.00 19.94
CA PRO A 109 10.87 -38.63 20.31
C PRO A 109 11.50 -37.88 19.13
N ARG A 110 11.01 -36.65 18.85
CA ARG A 110 11.60 -35.78 17.82
C ARG A 110 13.04 -35.42 18.22
N ARG A 111 14.03 -35.83 17.42
CA ARG A 111 15.40 -35.30 17.51
C ARG A 111 15.38 -33.82 17.08
N PRO A 112 16.08 -32.91 17.80
CA PRO A 112 16.21 -31.53 17.35
C PRO A 112 17.06 -31.46 16.08
N LEU A 113 16.68 -30.57 15.16
CA LEU A 113 17.42 -30.28 13.93
C LEU A 113 18.80 -29.69 14.29
N PRO A 114 19.91 -30.13 13.65
CA PRO A 114 21.20 -29.49 13.85
C PRO A 114 21.26 -28.18 13.05
N GLY A 115 21.68 -27.09 13.70
CA GLY A 115 21.92 -25.80 13.05
C GLY A 115 20.75 -24.82 13.12
N ALA A 116 20.23 -24.55 14.32
CA ALA A 116 19.39 -23.38 14.51
C ALA A 116 20.20 -22.11 14.20
N PRO A 117 19.69 -21.16 13.40
CA PRO A 117 20.35 -19.87 13.20
C PRO A 117 20.59 -19.23 14.57
N GLN A 118 21.73 -18.55 14.74
CA GLN A 118 21.99 -17.73 15.93
C GLN A 118 20.76 -16.84 16.13
N LYS A 119 20.07 -17.02 17.26
CA LYS A 119 18.92 -16.18 17.61
C LYS A 119 19.46 -14.76 17.72
N THR A 120 18.97 -13.86 16.88
CA THR A 120 19.19 -12.42 17.01
C THR A 120 18.08 -11.83 17.86
N ASP A 121 18.34 -10.69 18.49
CA ASP A 121 17.31 -9.90 19.15
C ASP A 121 16.19 -9.59 18.15
N THR A 122 14.93 -9.70 18.59
CA THR A 122 13.76 -9.34 17.76
C THR A 122 12.93 -8.28 18.45
N THR A 123 12.80 -7.11 17.82
CA THR A 123 11.84 -6.08 18.24
C THR A 123 10.42 -6.49 17.84
N ARG A 124 9.49 -6.37 18.78
CA ARG A 124 8.09 -6.80 18.64
C ARG A 124 7.16 -5.79 19.30
N ILE A 125 5.89 -5.85 18.91
CA ILE A 125 4.80 -5.12 19.55
C ILE A 125 3.90 -6.13 20.26
N GLY A 126 3.56 -5.85 21.50
CA GLY A 126 2.68 -6.71 22.29
C GLY A 126 1.80 -5.94 23.26
N LEU A 127 0.65 -6.51 23.57
CA LEU A 127 -0.28 -6.02 24.57
C LEU A 127 0.16 -6.56 25.93
N PHE A 128 0.47 -5.67 26.86
CA PHE A 128 0.78 -6.03 28.23
C PHE A 128 -0.49 -6.28 29.04
N LEU A 129 -0.61 -7.50 29.57
CA LEU A 129 -1.67 -7.88 30.48
C LEU A 129 -1.07 -8.30 31.82
N ASN A 130 -1.60 -7.73 32.90
CA ASN A 130 -1.31 -8.18 34.25
C ASN A 130 -2.25 -9.35 34.58
N ARG A 131 -1.70 -10.52 34.86
CA ARG A 131 -2.46 -11.69 35.33
C ARG A 131 -1.99 -12.02 36.73
N GLN A 132 -2.89 -12.48 37.61
CA GLN A 132 -2.61 -12.79 39.02
C GLN A 132 -1.24 -13.48 39.21
N GLY A 133 -0.22 -12.71 39.62
CA GLY A 133 1.16 -13.13 39.88
C GLY A 133 2.20 -13.01 38.75
N HIS A 134 1.87 -12.56 37.53
CA HIS A 134 2.83 -12.34 36.43
C HIS A 134 2.29 -11.46 35.29
N GLY A 135 3.19 -10.83 34.54
CA GLY A 135 2.86 -10.13 33.31
C GLY A 135 2.86 -11.07 32.11
N VAL A 136 2.04 -10.76 31.10
CA VAL A 136 2.14 -11.40 29.79
C VAL A 136 2.11 -10.37 28.67
N LEU A 137 2.90 -10.61 27.62
CA LEU A 137 2.90 -9.86 26.37
C LEU A 137 2.25 -10.69 25.29
N VAL A 138 1.08 -10.25 24.83
CA VAL A 138 0.29 -10.92 23.79
C VAL A 138 0.56 -10.26 22.44
N PRO A 139 0.82 -11.03 21.37
CA PRO A 139 0.96 -10.45 20.03
C PRO A 139 -0.27 -9.64 19.62
N CYS A 140 -0.07 -8.46 19.06
CA CYS A 140 -1.14 -7.54 18.65
C CYS A 140 -1.54 -7.69 17.17
N HIS A 141 -1.23 -8.81 16.53
CA HIS A 141 -1.56 -9.00 15.12
C HIS A 141 -1.87 -10.47 14.81
N ARG A 142 -2.97 -10.75 14.11
CA ARG A 142 -3.43 -12.12 13.85
C ARG A 142 -2.46 -12.98 13.04
N LYS A 143 -1.65 -12.36 12.18
CA LYS A 143 -0.60 -13.09 11.42
C LYS A 143 0.66 -13.32 12.25
N ASP A 144 0.80 -12.67 13.41
CA ASP A 144 1.89 -12.95 14.32
C ASP A 144 1.58 -14.25 15.09
N THR A 145 2.23 -15.34 14.67
CA THR A 145 2.09 -16.66 15.29
C THR A 145 3.05 -16.85 16.46
N SER A 146 3.72 -15.78 16.92
CA SER A 146 4.61 -15.89 18.06
C SER A 146 3.86 -16.23 19.35
N SER A 147 4.53 -16.95 20.25
CA SER A 147 3.95 -17.30 21.53
C SER A 147 3.86 -16.07 22.43
N THR A 148 2.80 -15.97 23.21
CA THR A 148 2.70 -15.05 24.35
C THR A 148 3.94 -15.17 25.23
N VAL A 149 4.57 -14.04 25.54
CA VAL A 149 5.78 -14.00 26.38
C VAL A 149 5.36 -13.71 27.82
N ARG A 150 5.83 -14.52 28.76
CA ARG A 150 5.61 -14.31 30.19
C ARG A 150 6.75 -13.45 30.76
N ILE A 151 6.41 -12.45 31.56
CA ILE A 151 7.37 -11.57 32.23
C ILE A 151 7.07 -11.44 33.72
N GLU A 152 8.11 -11.20 34.51
CA GLU A 152 7.97 -10.95 35.94
C GLU A 152 7.59 -9.48 36.17
N LEU A 153 6.50 -9.23 36.90
CA LEU A 153 5.96 -7.88 37.11
C LEU A 153 6.95 -6.94 37.82
N GLN A 154 7.77 -7.49 38.72
CA GLN A 154 8.79 -6.75 39.47
C GLN A 154 9.81 -6.04 38.58
N ASN A 155 10.05 -6.56 37.36
CA ASN A 155 10.99 -5.96 36.42
C ASN A 155 10.36 -4.80 35.62
N PHE A 156 9.03 -4.63 35.69
CA PHE A 156 8.26 -3.68 34.89
C PHE A 156 7.09 -3.05 35.68
N PRO A 157 7.33 -2.41 36.84
CA PRO A 157 6.27 -1.90 37.71
C PRO A 157 5.46 -0.77 37.06
N ASP A 158 6.07 -0.02 36.13
CA ASP A 158 5.48 1.21 35.57
C ASP A 158 4.64 0.97 34.31
N ILE A 159 4.52 -0.28 33.83
CA ILE A 159 3.73 -0.57 32.63
C ILE A 159 2.28 -0.78 33.04
N PRO A 160 1.35 0.11 32.65
CA PRO A 160 -0.04 -0.05 33.06
C PRO A 160 -0.69 -1.22 32.32
N HIS A 161 -1.67 -1.84 32.97
CA HIS A 161 -2.47 -2.90 32.35
C HIS A 161 -3.13 -2.41 31.04
N ASN A 162 -3.30 -3.31 30.06
CA ASN A 162 -3.92 -3.02 28.76
C ASN A 162 -3.18 -1.97 27.92
N HIS A 163 -1.88 -1.81 28.14
CA HIS A 163 -1.04 -0.96 27.30
C HIS A 163 -0.30 -1.77 26.25
N VAL A 164 -0.18 -1.18 25.06
CA VAL A 164 0.64 -1.72 23.99
C VAL A 164 2.08 -1.25 24.18
N VAL A 165 3.03 -2.17 24.05
CA VAL A 165 4.45 -1.90 24.25
C VAL A 165 5.27 -2.40 23.07
N VAL A 166 6.33 -1.67 22.76
CA VAL A 166 7.43 -2.11 21.89
C VAL A 166 8.49 -2.72 22.79
N TYR A 167 8.90 -3.94 22.46
CA TYR A 167 9.85 -4.69 23.27
C TYR A 167 10.81 -5.49 22.41
N ARG A 168 12.05 -5.61 22.90
CA ARG A 168 13.08 -6.48 22.33
C ARG A 168 13.10 -7.80 23.08
N LEU A 169 12.93 -8.89 22.34
CA LEU A 169 13.07 -10.24 22.87
C LEU A 169 14.47 -10.76 22.54
N LYS A 170 15.28 -10.98 23.57
CA LYS A 170 16.62 -11.54 23.47
C LYS A 170 16.58 -13.08 23.29
N PRO A 171 17.66 -13.69 22.78
CA PRO A 171 17.80 -15.14 22.57
C PRO A 171 17.51 -16.03 23.78
N ASP A 172 17.80 -15.50 24.97
CA ASP A 172 17.61 -16.10 26.28
C ASP A 172 16.22 -15.85 26.88
N ASN A 173 15.29 -15.33 26.07
CA ASN A 173 13.93 -14.90 26.42
C ASN A 173 13.86 -13.73 27.41
N GLN A 174 14.96 -13.01 27.64
CA GLN A 174 14.88 -11.74 28.36
C GLN A 174 14.13 -10.71 27.51
N VAL A 175 13.25 -9.97 28.17
CA VAL A 175 12.48 -8.89 27.56
C VAL A 175 13.08 -7.56 27.97
N HIS A 176 13.28 -6.68 27.01
CA HIS A 176 13.60 -5.28 27.25
C HIS A 176 12.50 -4.41 26.64
N ILE A 177 11.83 -3.61 27.45
CA ILE A 177 10.77 -2.72 27.00
C ILE A 177 11.41 -1.45 26.48
N GLU A 178 11.23 -1.17 25.19
CA GLU A 178 11.79 0.01 24.53
C GLU A 178 10.85 1.21 24.67
N LYS A 179 9.54 0.98 24.57
CA LYS A 179 8.54 2.05 24.59
C LYS A 179 7.15 1.54 24.99
N VAL A 180 6.43 2.34 25.77
CA VAL A 180 4.99 2.17 25.98
C VAL A 180 4.27 3.07 24.97
N LEU A 181 3.43 2.50 24.11
CA LEU A 181 2.74 3.24 23.06
C LEU A 181 1.47 3.92 23.56
N GLY A 182 0.74 3.27 24.45
CA GLY A 182 -0.53 3.77 24.98
C GLY A 182 -1.50 2.66 25.35
N ALA A 183 -2.67 3.05 25.84
CA ALA A 183 -3.75 2.13 26.15
C ALA A 183 -4.38 1.59 24.85
N ILE A 184 -4.80 0.32 24.86
CA ILE A 184 -5.34 -0.35 23.67
C ILE A 184 -6.70 0.18 23.21
N ASP A 185 -7.44 0.81 24.11
CA ASP A 185 -8.73 1.44 23.85
C ASP A 185 -8.59 2.89 23.36
N ASP A 186 -7.39 3.46 23.35
CA ASP A 186 -7.11 4.75 22.70
C ASP A 186 -6.82 4.54 21.20
N PRO A 187 -7.66 5.06 20.29
CA PRO A 187 -7.46 4.92 18.85
C PRO A 187 -6.13 5.47 18.34
N LYS A 188 -5.53 6.44 19.05
CA LYS A 188 -4.19 6.96 18.73
C LYS A 188 -3.10 5.89 18.84
N THR A 189 -3.31 4.89 19.70
CA THR A 189 -2.39 3.76 19.86
C THR A 189 -2.30 2.93 18.57
N TYR A 190 -3.37 2.83 17.78
CA TYR A 190 -3.36 2.05 16.54
C TYR A 190 -2.39 2.62 15.51
N SER A 191 -2.34 3.94 15.37
CA SER A 191 -1.40 4.62 14.47
C SER A 191 0.04 4.46 14.94
N LEU A 192 0.28 4.55 16.26
CA LEU A 192 1.61 4.28 16.84
C LEU A 192 2.04 2.83 16.62
N MET A 193 1.12 1.86 16.76
CA MET A 193 1.40 0.46 16.45
C MET A 193 1.81 0.30 15.00
N ALA A 194 1.09 0.88 14.04
CA ALA A 194 1.43 0.77 12.63
C ALA A 194 2.78 1.41 12.30
N ILE A 195 3.08 2.59 12.88
CA ILE A 195 4.39 3.26 12.73
C ILE A 195 5.53 2.32 13.15
N HIS A 196 5.39 1.65 14.29
CA HIS A 196 6.42 0.75 14.80
C HIS A 196 6.45 -0.61 14.10
N THR A 197 5.30 -1.20 13.74
CA THR A 197 5.21 -2.49 13.01
C THR A 197 5.89 -2.40 11.65
N HIS A 198 5.68 -1.28 10.95
CA HIS A 198 6.17 -1.06 9.59
C HIS A 198 7.47 -0.26 9.53
N ASN A 199 8.08 0.05 10.68
CA ASN A 199 9.30 0.84 10.81
C ASN A 199 9.25 2.16 10.01
N LEU A 200 8.12 2.88 10.11
CA LEU A 200 7.96 4.16 9.42
C LEU A 200 8.89 5.21 10.04
N PRO A 201 9.79 5.84 9.25
CA PRO A 201 10.64 6.92 9.75
C PRO A 201 9.75 8.10 10.15
N HIS A 202 9.71 8.42 11.44
CA HIS A 202 8.83 9.45 12.00
C HIS A 202 9.57 10.54 12.78
N VAL A 203 10.82 10.30 13.20
CA VAL A 203 11.67 11.28 13.87
C VAL A 203 12.56 11.98 12.83
N PHE A 204 12.62 13.32 12.87
CA PHE A 204 13.54 14.09 12.03
C PHE A 204 14.87 14.29 12.75
N THR A 205 15.97 14.36 12.00
CA THR A 205 17.27 14.72 12.58
C THR A 205 17.28 16.19 13.02
N ASP A 206 18.08 16.52 14.04
CA ASP A 206 18.21 17.89 14.55
C ASP A 206 18.66 18.87 13.46
N ASP A 207 19.53 18.42 12.55
CA ASP A 207 20.01 19.25 11.44
C ASP A 207 18.92 19.56 10.43
N ALA A 208 18.06 18.58 10.10
CA ALA A 208 16.89 18.81 9.27
C ALA A 208 15.93 19.82 9.92
N LEU A 209 15.69 19.69 11.23
CA LEU A 209 14.84 20.63 11.98
C LEU A 209 15.43 22.05 12.02
N LYS A 210 16.75 22.19 12.17
CA LYS A 210 17.43 23.49 12.13
C LYS A 210 17.36 24.14 10.75
N LEU A 211 17.55 23.37 9.67
CA LEU A 211 17.42 23.87 8.30
C LEU A 211 15.99 24.34 8.01
N ALA A 212 14.98 23.52 8.35
CA ALA A 212 13.57 23.88 8.17
C ALA A 212 13.20 25.20 8.88
N LYS A 213 13.67 25.40 10.12
CA LYS A 213 13.40 26.63 10.89
C LYS A 213 14.06 27.89 10.33
N LYS A 214 15.10 27.76 9.50
CA LYS A 214 15.82 28.88 8.88
C LYS A 214 15.27 29.24 7.49
N ALA A 215 14.34 28.47 6.95
CA ALA A 215 13.78 28.71 5.63
C ALA A 215 13.09 30.08 5.57
N THR A 216 13.32 30.80 4.48
CA THR A 216 12.73 32.12 4.20
C THR A 216 12.25 32.17 2.76
N ILE A 217 11.28 33.04 2.48
CA ILE A 217 10.74 33.19 1.13
C ILE A 217 11.85 33.77 0.23
N PRO A 218 12.11 33.19 -0.95
CA PRO A 218 13.10 33.74 -1.87
C PRO A 218 12.71 35.15 -2.36
N PRO A 219 13.68 36.01 -2.71
CA PRO A 219 13.39 37.28 -3.35
C PRO A 219 12.79 37.06 -4.75
N LEU A 220 12.08 38.08 -5.28
CA LEU A 220 11.49 38.02 -6.62
C LEU A 220 12.56 37.78 -7.71
N ALA A 221 13.61 38.61 -7.77
CA ALA A 221 14.74 38.44 -8.70
C ALA A 221 14.30 38.04 -10.13
N HIS A 222 14.73 36.88 -10.64
CA HIS A 222 14.37 36.35 -11.97
C HIS A 222 13.07 35.51 -11.98
N ARG A 223 12.39 35.39 -10.84
CA ARG A 223 11.13 34.65 -10.73
C ARG A 223 10.00 35.46 -11.37
N ALA A 224 9.06 34.75 -11.98
CA ALA A 224 7.83 35.35 -12.45
C ALA A 224 7.00 35.88 -11.27
N ASP A 225 6.38 37.04 -11.45
CA ASP A 225 5.45 37.60 -10.47
C ASP A 225 4.02 37.15 -10.80
N PHE A 226 3.46 36.28 -9.96
CA PHE A 226 2.09 35.78 -10.04
C PHE A 226 1.22 36.32 -8.90
N ARG A 227 1.69 37.29 -8.11
CA ARG A 227 0.99 37.75 -6.90
C ARG A 227 -0.31 38.49 -7.19
N ASP A 228 -0.41 39.08 -8.37
CA ASP A 228 -1.63 39.77 -8.84
C ASP A 228 -2.57 38.85 -9.63
N LEU A 229 -2.15 37.60 -9.89
CA LEU A 229 -3.00 36.61 -10.54
C LEU A 229 -3.86 35.93 -9.47
N PRO A 230 -5.20 35.84 -9.64
CA PRO A 230 -6.08 35.34 -8.59
C PRO A 230 -6.09 33.80 -8.51
N LEU A 231 -4.93 33.24 -8.17
CA LEU A 231 -4.72 31.82 -7.90
C LEU A 231 -5.46 31.42 -6.63
N VAL A 232 -6.11 30.26 -6.64
CA VAL A 232 -6.83 29.71 -5.48
C VAL A 232 -6.34 28.30 -5.18
N THR A 233 -6.40 27.89 -3.92
CA THR A 233 -6.20 26.48 -3.52
C THR A 233 -7.56 25.84 -3.23
N ILE A 234 -7.73 24.56 -3.56
CA ILE A 234 -8.99 23.82 -3.36
C ILE A 234 -8.67 22.47 -2.73
N ASP A 235 -8.94 22.33 -1.44
CA ASP A 235 -8.47 21.21 -0.63
C ASP A 235 -9.57 20.61 0.27
N GLY A 236 -9.23 19.54 1.01
CA GLY A 236 -10.10 19.05 2.08
C GLY A 236 -10.13 20.02 3.27
N GLU A 237 -11.21 19.98 4.05
CA GLU A 237 -11.40 20.87 5.22
C GLU A 237 -10.23 20.81 6.21
N ASP A 238 -9.68 19.61 6.42
CA ASP A 238 -8.63 19.32 7.41
C ASP A 238 -7.19 19.52 6.86
N ALA A 239 -7.04 19.86 5.57
CA ALA A 239 -5.73 20.02 4.94
C ALA A 239 -5.00 21.29 5.43
N LYS A 240 -3.67 21.19 5.56
CA LYS A 240 -2.79 22.30 6.01
C LYS A 240 -1.60 22.53 5.08
N ASP A 241 -1.26 21.52 4.30
CA ASP A 241 -0.17 21.41 3.35
C ASP A 241 -0.71 21.60 1.91
N PHE A 242 -0.93 22.85 1.52
CA PHE A 242 -1.46 23.19 0.19
C PHE A 242 -0.31 23.15 -0.84
N ASP A 243 -0.21 22.04 -1.57
CA ASP A 243 0.81 21.80 -2.60
C ASP A 243 0.54 22.60 -3.88
N ASP A 244 -0.72 22.78 -4.24
CA ASP A 244 -1.14 23.29 -5.54
C ASP A 244 -2.13 24.45 -5.46
N ALA A 245 -1.98 25.39 -6.39
CA ALA A 245 -2.91 26.48 -6.63
C ALA A 245 -3.22 26.60 -8.12
N VAL A 246 -4.45 26.95 -8.44
CA VAL A 246 -4.98 26.91 -9.81
C VAL A 246 -5.64 28.22 -10.20
N TRP A 247 -5.54 28.56 -11.48
CA TRP A 247 -6.23 29.68 -12.10
C TRP A 247 -6.48 29.38 -13.58
N SER A 248 -7.53 29.94 -14.16
CA SER A 248 -7.74 29.86 -15.60
C SER A 248 -8.59 30.99 -16.15
N THR A 249 -8.52 31.21 -17.45
CA THR A 249 -9.35 32.15 -18.22
C THR A 249 -9.64 31.54 -19.60
N PRO A 250 -10.73 31.93 -20.28
CA PRO A 250 -10.90 31.66 -21.70
C PRO A 250 -9.68 32.13 -22.50
N ASP A 251 -9.26 31.33 -23.48
CA ASP A 251 -8.23 31.72 -24.43
C ASP A 251 -8.82 32.70 -25.46
N THR A 252 -8.11 33.80 -25.70
CA THR A 252 -8.54 34.87 -26.61
C THR A 252 -7.96 34.71 -28.02
N ASP A 253 -7.06 33.74 -28.22
CA ASP A 253 -6.50 33.44 -29.55
C ASP A 253 -7.60 32.89 -30.49
N PRO A 254 -7.88 33.55 -31.64
CA PRO A 254 -8.87 33.08 -32.61
C PRO A 254 -8.60 31.67 -33.17
N ARG A 255 -7.37 31.16 -33.04
CA ARG A 255 -6.97 29.80 -33.44
C ARG A 255 -7.33 28.75 -32.38
N ASN A 256 -7.87 29.17 -31.23
CA ASN A 256 -8.29 28.31 -30.14
C ASN A 256 -9.70 28.66 -29.61
N PRO A 257 -10.73 28.68 -30.48
CA PRO A 257 -12.08 29.07 -30.09
C PRO A 257 -12.62 28.13 -29.01
N GLY A 258 -13.13 28.71 -27.91
CA GLY A 258 -13.61 27.95 -26.75
C GLY A 258 -12.51 27.22 -25.97
N GLY A 259 -11.24 27.52 -26.24
CA GLY A 259 -10.12 27.02 -25.47
C GLY A 259 -9.87 27.83 -24.20
N TRP A 260 -8.85 27.41 -23.45
CA TRP A 260 -8.52 27.92 -22.13
C TRP A 260 -7.03 28.16 -21.99
N ARG A 261 -6.68 29.18 -21.21
CA ARG A 261 -5.37 29.36 -20.61
C ARG A 261 -5.50 28.99 -19.13
N ALA A 262 -4.73 28.00 -18.68
CA ALA A 262 -4.75 27.53 -17.29
C ALA A 262 -3.35 27.57 -16.69
N ILE A 263 -3.26 27.91 -15.41
CA ILE A 263 -2.02 27.89 -14.63
C ILE A 263 -2.21 26.96 -13.44
N VAL A 264 -1.25 26.06 -13.27
CA VAL A 264 -1.11 25.22 -12.08
C VAL A 264 0.21 25.60 -11.42
N ALA A 265 0.14 26.24 -10.26
CA ALA A 265 1.29 26.66 -9.47
C ALA A 265 1.51 25.65 -8.33
N ILE A 266 2.70 25.05 -8.27
CA ILE A 266 3.04 24.04 -7.26
C ILE A 266 4.08 24.60 -6.30
N ALA A 267 3.98 24.30 -5.02
CA ALA A 267 4.95 24.67 -3.99
C ALA A 267 6.40 24.35 -4.42
N ASP A 268 7.29 25.34 -4.34
CA ASP A 268 8.69 25.24 -4.77
C ASP A 268 9.57 24.57 -3.70
N VAL A 269 9.27 23.31 -3.39
CA VAL A 269 9.99 22.54 -2.35
C VAL A 269 11.47 22.37 -2.68
N ALA A 270 11.82 22.27 -3.97
CA ALA A 270 13.21 22.16 -4.42
C ALA A 270 14.07 23.40 -4.08
N TYR A 271 13.45 24.55 -3.79
CA TYR A 271 14.17 25.70 -3.24
C TYR A 271 14.61 25.46 -1.79
N TYR A 272 13.74 24.86 -0.98
CA TYR A 272 13.98 24.69 0.46
C TYR A 272 14.75 23.41 0.80
N VAL A 273 14.63 22.38 -0.04
CA VAL A 273 15.25 21.06 0.17
C VAL A 273 16.32 20.83 -0.90
N GLN A 274 17.57 21.15 -0.57
CA GLN A 274 18.70 21.07 -1.51
C GLN A 274 19.24 19.64 -1.58
N GLY A 275 19.76 19.24 -2.74
CA GLY A 275 20.29 17.89 -2.93
C GLY A 275 21.39 17.55 -1.91
N ALA A 276 21.29 16.37 -1.30
CA ALA A 276 22.24 15.84 -0.31
C ALA A 276 22.29 16.58 1.05
N ASP A 277 21.42 17.55 1.32
CA ASP A 277 21.31 18.15 2.65
C ASP A 277 20.53 17.26 3.65
N ALA A 278 20.46 17.66 4.92
CA ALA A 278 19.78 16.88 5.94
C ALA A 278 18.26 16.74 5.71
N LEU A 279 17.62 17.72 5.05
CA LEU A 279 16.21 17.64 4.69
C LEU A 279 15.99 16.63 3.56
N ASP A 280 16.85 16.65 2.54
CA ASP A 280 16.81 15.73 1.41
C ASP A 280 17.04 14.28 1.84
N ILE A 281 18.00 14.04 2.73
CA ILE A 281 18.26 12.70 3.28
C ILE A 281 17.01 12.17 4.03
N ASN A 282 16.42 12.98 4.91
CA ASN A 282 15.20 12.60 5.65
C ASN A 282 14.01 12.40 4.69
N ALA A 283 13.83 13.29 3.71
CA ALA A 283 12.73 13.21 2.74
C ALA A 283 12.86 11.96 1.86
N ARG A 284 14.07 11.64 1.40
CA ARG A 284 14.37 10.42 0.65
C ARG A 284 14.14 9.16 1.47
N GLU A 285 14.59 9.14 2.73
CA GLU A 285 14.38 8.00 3.64
C GLU A 285 12.89 7.71 3.82
N ARG A 286 12.08 8.75 4.04
CA ARG A 286 10.62 8.65 4.19
C ARG A 286 9.91 8.32 2.88
N GLY A 287 10.37 8.87 1.76
CA GLY A 287 9.82 8.72 0.42
C GLY A 287 8.48 9.43 0.19
N ASN A 288 7.55 9.38 1.14
CA ASN A 288 6.26 10.04 1.10
C ASN A 288 5.71 10.27 2.52
N SER A 289 4.76 11.20 2.65
CA SER A 289 3.95 11.34 3.87
C SER A 289 3.01 10.13 4.03
N VAL A 290 2.65 9.81 5.27
CA VAL A 290 1.69 8.75 5.62
C VAL A 290 0.51 9.37 6.36
N TYR A 291 -0.72 9.10 5.92
CA TYR A 291 -1.94 9.73 6.41
C TYR A 291 -2.79 8.72 7.20
N PHE A 292 -2.68 8.77 8.52
CA PHE A 292 -3.59 8.05 9.40
C PHE A 292 -4.83 8.87 9.69
N ALA A 293 -5.88 8.21 10.19
CA ALA A 293 -7.14 8.88 10.48
C ALA A 293 -7.03 9.95 11.60
N ASP A 294 -6.09 9.79 12.55
CA ASP A 294 -5.86 10.72 13.67
C ASP A 294 -4.64 11.65 13.48
N ARG A 295 -3.73 11.35 12.54
CA ARG A 295 -2.46 12.07 12.37
C ARG A 295 -1.82 11.87 11.01
N VAL A 296 -0.85 12.74 10.71
CA VAL A 296 0.04 12.60 9.56
C VAL A 296 1.47 12.33 10.04
N VAL A 297 2.17 11.41 9.39
CA VAL A 297 3.64 11.30 9.47
C VAL A 297 4.20 11.99 8.24
N PRO A 298 4.65 13.26 8.35
CA PRO A 298 4.98 14.04 7.17
C PRO A 298 6.35 13.65 6.60
N MET A 299 6.50 13.80 5.28
CA MET A 299 7.80 13.65 4.61
C MET A 299 8.78 14.75 5.00
N LEU A 300 8.29 15.97 5.20
CA LEU A 300 9.06 17.16 5.56
C LEU A 300 8.67 17.67 6.94
N PRO A 301 9.56 18.37 7.66
CA PRO A 301 9.20 19.04 8.91
C PRO A 301 8.05 20.03 8.72
N GLU A 302 7.17 20.17 9.72
CA GLU A 302 5.99 21.03 9.65
C GLU A 302 6.30 22.51 9.37
N ALA A 303 7.45 23.00 9.83
CA ALA A 303 7.94 24.34 9.52
C ALA A 303 8.15 24.59 8.02
N LEU A 304 8.28 23.54 7.21
CA LEU A 304 8.24 23.62 5.76
C LEU A 304 6.85 23.23 5.23
N SER A 305 6.37 22.04 5.55
CA SER A 305 5.17 21.47 4.91
C SER A 305 3.92 22.33 5.14
N ASN A 306 3.71 22.82 6.36
CA ASN A 306 2.49 23.54 6.74
C ASN A 306 2.67 25.06 6.67
N GLU A 307 3.90 25.54 6.57
CA GLU A 307 4.24 26.96 6.64
C GLU A 307 4.91 27.47 5.36
N MET A 308 6.21 27.22 5.18
CA MET A 308 7.00 27.86 4.12
C MET A 308 6.67 27.37 2.70
N CYS A 309 6.32 26.10 2.54
CA CYS A 309 5.95 25.50 1.26
C CYS A 309 4.45 25.62 0.98
N SER A 310 3.60 25.54 2.02
CA SER A 310 2.15 25.60 1.87
C SER A 310 1.70 26.92 1.24
N LEU A 311 0.93 26.84 0.15
CA LEU A 311 0.44 27.98 -0.63
C LEU A 311 -0.72 28.72 0.07
N LYS A 312 -0.47 29.20 1.29
CA LYS A 312 -1.46 29.87 2.13
C LYS A 312 -2.07 31.12 1.48
N PRO A 313 -3.36 31.43 1.76
CA PRO A 313 -4.00 32.63 1.28
C PRO A 313 -3.32 33.89 1.83
N ASP A 314 -3.33 34.95 1.04
CA ASP A 314 -2.82 36.30 1.37
C ASP A 314 -1.35 36.37 1.77
N GLN A 315 -0.55 35.35 1.43
CA GLN A 315 0.87 35.30 1.73
C GLN A 315 1.70 34.98 0.48
N ASP A 316 2.83 35.67 0.34
CA ASP A 316 3.77 35.42 -0.74
C ASP A 316 4.40 34.03 -0.56
N ARG A 317 4.39 33.23 -1.62
CA ARG A 317 4.94 31.88 -1.64
C ARG A 317 5.66 31.58 -2.94
N ALA A 318 6.76 30.85 -2.83
CA ALA A 318 7.52 30.39 -3.97
C ALA A 318 6.83 29.20 -4.64
N CYS A 319 6.70 29.26 -5.96
CA CYS A 319 6.09 28.21 -6.74
C CYS A 319 6.89 27.85 -8.00
N LEU A 320 6.75 26.60 -8.43
CA LEU A 320 7.07 26.15 -9.78
C LEU A 320 5.74 25.95 -10.51
N ALA A 321 5.44 26.83 -11.46
CA ALA A 321 4.17 26.88 -12.17
C ALA A 321 4.30 26.34 -13.59
N VAL A 322 3.22 25.71 -14.07
CA VAL A 322 3.02 25.37 -15.48
C VAL A 322 1.83 26.14 -16.02
N GLU A 323 2.08 26.88 -17.09
CA GLU A 323 1.06 27.56 -17.90
C GLU A 323 0.72 26.66 -19.09
N MET A 324 -0.57 26.35 -19.28
CA MET A 324 -1.07 25.44 -20.31
C MET A 324 -2.10 26.15 -21.20
N ILE A 325 -1.98 25.94 -22.51
CA ILE A 325 -3.01 26.30 -23.49
C ILE A 325 -3.77 25.04 -23.87
N ILE A 326 -5.08 25.04 -23.60
CA ILE A 326 -5.96 23.87 -23.71
C ILE A 326 -7.04 24.20 -24.73
N SER A 327 -7.38 23.29 -25.64
CA SER A 327 -8.51 23.47 -26.56
C SER A 327 -9.85 23.06 -25.93
N ALA A 328 -10.96 23.42 -26.57
CA ALA A 328 -12.32 23.11 -26.11
C ALA A 328 -12.63 21.60 -25.93
N ASP A 329 -11.84 20.73 -26.57
CA ASP A 329 -11.90 19.27 -26.47
C ASP A 329 -10.91 18.70 -25.42
N GLY A 330 -10.19 19.56 -24.70
CA GLY A 330 -9.27 19.18 -23.62
C GLY A 330 -7.86 18.79 -24.08
N LYS A 331 -7.49 19.02 -25.34
CA LYS A 331 -6.12 18.77 -25.81
C LYS A 331 -5.19 19.90 -25.38
N ILE A 332 -4.07 19.55 -24.76
CA ILE A 332 -3.00 20.50 -24.44
C ILE A 332 -2.26 20.86 -25.74
N LYS A 333 -2.36 22.12 -26.16
CA LYS A 333 -1.73 22.66 -27.37
C LYS A 333 -0.28 23.09 -27.13
N SER A 334 -0.02 23.73 -25.99
CA SER A 334 1.31 24.14 -25.56
C SER A 334 1.38 24.27 -24.04
N HIS A 335 2.58 24.23 -23.48
CA HIS A 335 2.82 24.42 -22.06
C HIS A 335 4.19 25.05 -21.80
N HIS A 336 4.29 25.86 -20.74
CA HIS A 336 5.54 26.53 -20.34
C HIS A 336 5.70 26.49 -18.82
N PHE A 337 6.87 26.07 -18.36
CA PHE A 337 7.19 26.07 -16.93
C PHE A 337 7.93 27.36 -16.55
N LYS A 338 7.52 27.96 -15.42
CA LYS A 338 8.13 29.16 -14.86
C LYS A 338 8.24 29.00 -13.36
N ARG A 339 9.34 29.48 -12.78
CA ARG A 339 9.50 29.60 -11.34
C ARG A 339 9.07 31.00 -10.91
N GLY A 340 8.28 31.10 -9.84
CA GLY A 340 7.57 32.32 -9.50
C GLY A 340 7.44 32.60 -8.00
N LEU A 341 6.93 33.79 -7.69
CA LEU A 341 6.27 34.09 -6.43
C LEU A 341 4.78 34.29 -6.71
N MET A 342 3.92 33.66 -5.92
CA MET A 342 2.47 33.81 -5.99
C MET A 342 1.90 34.25 -4.63
N ARG A 343 0.66 34.73 -4.65
CA ARG A 343 -0.14 34.99 -3.45
C ARG A 343 -1.52 34.40 -3.70
N SER A 344 -1.87 33.34 -2.97
CA SER A 344 -3.20 32.73 -3.12
C SER A 344 -4.25 33.73 -2.68
N THR A 345 -5.26 33.99 -3.51
CA THR A 345 -6.37 34.91 -3.20
C THR A 345 -7.36 34.28 -2.23
N ALA A 346 -7.54 32.97 -2.29
CA ALA A 346 -8.45 32.26 -1.40
C ALA A 346 -8.02 30.80 -1.22
N ARG A 347 -8.25 30.31 0.01
CA ARG A 347 -8.29 28.89 0.30
C ARG A 347 -9.75 28.44 0.28
N LEU A 348 -10.09 27.55 -0.64
CA LEU A 348 -11.42 26.97 -0.79
C LEU A 348 -11.41 25.50 -0.37
N THR A 349 -12.57 24.99 0.01
CA THR A 349 -12.78 23.54 0.16
C THR A 349 -13.44 22.92 -1.06
N TYR A 350 -13.27 21.61 -1.23
CA TYR A 350 -14.03 20.85 -2.24
C TYR A 350 -15.54 21.04 -2.10
N ASN A 351 -16.06 21.16 -0.88
CA ASN A 351 -17.47 21.41 -0.63
C ASN A 351 -17.90 22.82 -1.09
N GLN A 352 -17.13 23.86 -0.76
CA GLN A 352 -17.42 25.22 -1.23
C GLN A 352 -17.43 25.30 -2.76
N MET A 353 -16.42 24.73 -3.43
CA MET A 353 -16.39 24.68 -4.89
C MET A 353 -17.59 23.89 -5.46
N GLN A 354 -17.98 22.78 -4.83
CA GLN A 354 -19.11 21.99 -5.28
C GLN A 354 -20.45 22.72 -5.10
N SER A 355 -20.64 23.48 -4.02
CA SER A 355 -21.81 24.35 -3.83
C SER A 355 -21.85 25.46 -4.87
N ALA A 356 -20.72 26.13 -5.12
CA ALA A 356 -20.61 27.17 -6.15
C ALA A 356 -20.96 26.63 -7.55
N ILE A 357 -20.51 25.42 -7.91
CA ILE A 357 -20.90 24.74 -9.16
C ILE A 357 -22.42 24.56 -9.27
N LYS A 358 -23.12 24.37 -8.15
CA LYS A 358 -24.58 24.24 -8.09
C LYS A 358 -25.31 25.58 -8.05
N GLY A 359 -24.59 26.71 -8.07
CA GLY A 359 -25.13 28.06 -7.98
C GLY A 359 -25.39 28.55 -6.56
N ASP A 360 -24.91 27.83 -5.54
CA ASP A 360 -24.98 28.23 -4.14
C ASP A 360 -23.63 28.85 -3.73
N PHE A 361 -23.58 30.18 -3.75
CA PHE A 361 -22.37 30.95 -3.51
C PHE A 361 -22.31 31.47 -2.07
N ASP A 362 -21.13 31.36 -1.47
CA ASP A 362 -20.78 32.04 -0.22
C ASP A 362 -20.01 33.34 -0.47
N ASP A 363 -19.65 34.04 0.61
CA ASP A 363 -18.95 35.33 0.57
C ASP A 363 -17.58 35.26 -0.12
N VAL A 364 -16.98 34.07 -0.25
CA VAL A 364 -15.67 33.86 -0.89
C VAL A 364 -15.84 33.46 -2.36
N THR A 365 -16.72 32.52 -2.63
CA THR A 365 -16.93 31.94 -3.97
C THR A 365 -17.73 32.86 -4.89
N GLY A 366 -18.67 33.64 -4.36
CA GLY A 366 -19.47 34.59 -5.15
C GLY A 366 -18.62 35.60 -5.92
N PRO A 367 -17.73 36.36 -5.26
CA PRO A 367 -16.84 37.30 -5.93
C PRO A 367 -15.85 36.67 -6.92
N LEU A 368 -15.47 35.40 -6.71
CA LEU A 368 -14.50 34.69 -7.54
C LEU A 368 -15.13 33.89 -8.68
N TRP A 369 -16.46 33.76 -8.71
CA TRP A 369 -17.14 32.82 -9.60
C TRP A 369 -16.85 33.10 -11.07
N THR A 370 -17.20 34.30 -11.55
CA THR A 370 -17.10 34.65 -12.98
C THR A 370 -15.66 34.63 -13.48
N ASP A 371 -14.73 35.16 -12.70
CA ASP A 371 -13.37 35.43 -13.17
C ASP A 371 -12.37 34.28 -12.91
N VAL A 372 -12.69 33.36 -12.00
CA VAL A 372 -11.78 32.28 -11.58
C VAL A 372 -12.46 30.90 -11.59
N LEU A 373 -13.53 30.73 -10.82
CA LEU A 373 -14.07 29.39 -10.55
C LEU A 373 -14.85 28.81 -11.74
N GLN A 374 -15.65 29.63 -12.44
CA GLN A 374 -16.37 29.23 -13.63
C GLN A 374 -15.41 28.86 -14.78
N PRO A 375 -14.37 29.65 -15.10
CA PRO A 375 -13.31 29.23 -16.02
C PRO A 375 -12.66 27.89 -15.63
N LEU A 376 -12.34 27.69 -14.35
CA LEU A 376 -11.74 26.43 -13.89
C LEU A 376 -12.67 25.24 -14.13
N TYR A 377 -13.97 25.43 -13.90
CA TYR A 377 -14.98 24.41 -14.21
C TYR A 377 -15.07 24.14 -15.73
N GLY A 378 -14.95 25.17 -16.57
CA GLY A 378 -14.88 25.03 -18.03
C GLY A 378 -13.65 24.25 -18.51
N VAL A 379 -12.49 24.47 -17.89
CA VAL A 379 -11.27 23.67 -18.12
C VAL A 379 -11.52 22.21 -17.76
N TYR A 380 -12.09 21.94 -16.57
CA TYR A 380 -12.42 20.58 -16.14
C TYR A 380 -13.34 19.87 -17.14
N GLN A 381 -14.41 20.51 -17.59
CA GLN A 381 -15.31 19.93 -18.58
C GLN A 381 -14.60 19.58 -19.89
N SER A 382 -13.63 20.39 -20.31
CA SER A 382 -12.82 20.14 -21.50
C SER A 382 -11.88 18.94 -21.29
N LEU A 383 -11.15 18.90 -20.16
CA LEU A 383 -10.26 17.80 -19.81
C LEU A 383 -11.00 16.47 -19.62
N LEU A 384 -12.20 16.50 -19.05
CA LEU A 384 -13.04 15.32 -18.87
C LEU A 384 -13.43 14.70 -20.22
N LYS A 385 -13.76 15.52 -21.23
CA LYS A 385 -14.01 15.05 -22.60
C LYS A 385 -12.77 14.34 -23.17
N ALA A 386 -11.59 14.94 -23.01
CA ALA A 386 -10.33 14.31 -23.44
C ALA A 386 -10.06 12.98 -22.72
N ARG A 387 -10.36 12.89 -21.41
CA ARG A 387 -10.22 11.66 -20.63
C ARG A 387 -11.15 10.55 -21.12
N GLN A 388 -12.41 10.88 -21.39
CA GLN A 388 -13.39 9.93 -21.93
C GLN A 388 -12.97 9.40 -23.31
N GLN A 389 -12.52 10.29 -24.21
CA GLN A 389 -12.03 9.91 -25.54
C GLN A 389 -10.78 9.02 -25.47
N ARG A 390 -9.93 9.22 -24.45
CA ARG A 390 -8.72 8.41 -24.23
C ARG A 390 -9.03 6.98 -23.73
N GLY A 391 -10.25 6.71 -23.27
CA GLY A 391 -10.66 5.39 -22.80
C GLY A 391 -10.02 4.98 -21.47
N THR A 392 -9.78 5.95 -20.59
CA THR A 392 -9.24 5.75 -19.24
C THR A 392 -10.12 4.78 -18.43
N LEU A 393 -9.50 3.89 -17.67
CA LEU A 393 -10.21 2.99 -16.77
C LEU A 393 -10.81 3.78 -15.61
N ASP A 394 -12.13 3.77 -15.46
CA ASP A 394 -12.83 4.46 -14.39
C ASP A 394 -13.38 3.46 -13.37
N LEU A 395 -12.61 3.26 -12.29
CA LEU A 395 -13.00 2.40 -11.19
C LEU A 395 -13.75 3.21 -10.14
N ASN A 396 -14.99 2.82 -9.87
CA ASN A 396 -15.76 3.38 -8.77
C ASN A 396 -15.47 2.58 -7.51
N VAL A 397 -14.46 3.02 -6.76
CA VAL A 397 -14.09 2.44 -5.47
C VAL A 397 -14.67 3.34 -4.37
N THR A 398 -15.51 2.75 -3.51
CA THR A 398 -16.07 3.48 -2.37
C THR A 398 -15.00 3.67 -1.30
N GLU A 399 -14.41 4.85 -1.23
CA GLU A 399 -13.60 5.28 -0.08
C GLU A 399 -14.50 5.55 1.13
N ARG A 400 -13.98 5.34 2.34
CA ARG A 400 -14.74 5.52 3.58
C ARG A 400 -13.96 6.41 4.55
N ARG A 401 -14.68 7.31 5.20
CA ARG A 401 -14.18 8.19 6.27
C ARG A 401 -14.64 7.68 7.62
N VAL A 402 -13.70 7.56 8.54
CA VAL A 402 -13.96 7.29 9.97
C VAL A 402 -14.33 8.61 10.64
N ILE A 403 -15.43 8.62 11.39
CA ILE A 403 -15.90 9.79 12.13
C ILE A 403 -15.60 9.57 13.61
N PHE A 404 -14.96 10.56 14.23
CA PHE A 404 -14.56 10.53 15.63
C PHE A 404 -15.44 11.45 16.48
N ASP A 405 -15.61 11.12 17.77
CA ASP A 405 -16.08 12.07 18.78
C ASP A 405 -14.94 12.96 19.31
N ASP A 406 -15.27 13.92 20.19
CA ASP A 406 -14.30 14.82 20.80
C ASP A 406 -13.27 14.11 21.68
N GLN A 407 -13.58 12.88 22.12
CA GLN A 407 -12.68 12.02 22.90
C GLN A 407 -11.79 11.16 22.01
N GLY A 408 -12.00 11.19 20.69
CA GLY A 408 -11.23 10.43 19.70
C GLY A 408 -11.73 9.01 19.45
N HIS A 409 -12.89 8.61 19.96
CA HIS A 409 -13.49 7.30 19.67
C HIS A 409 -14.24 7.32 18.35
N VAL A 410 -14.28 6.17 17.67
CA VAL A 410 -15.03 6.02 16.41
C VAL A 410 -16.52 5.94 16.68
N ILE A 411 -17.28 6.89 16.14
CA ILE A 411 -18.75 6.95 16.29
C ILE A 411 -19.51 6.56 15.02
N ASP A 412 -18.89 6.68 13.84
CA ASP A 412 -19.50 6.25 12.59
C ASP A 412 -18.44 6.01 11.50
N VAL A 413 -18.82 5.27 10.46
CA VAL A 413 -18.03 5.09 9.24
C VAL A 413 -18.94 5.35 8.05
N LYS A 414 -18.59 6.34 7.23
CA LYS A 414 -19.40 6.77 6.08
C LYS A 414 -18.61 6.69 4.78
N PRO A 415 -19.26 6.35 3.65
CA PRO A 415 -18.68 6.58 2.33
C PRO A 415 -18.25 8.04 2.17
N ARG A 416 -17.12 8.26 1.49
CA ARG A 416 -16.69 9.59 1.07
C ARG A 416 -17.33 9.91 -0.26
N ASP A 417 -17.98 11.07 -0.33
CA ASP A 417 -18.55 11.54 -1.59
C ASP A 417 -17.43 11.99 -2.54
N ARG A 418 -17.57 11.63 -3.82
CA ARG A 418 -16.68 12.06 -4.91
C ARG A 418 -17.40 13.10 -5.77
N PHE A 419 -17.05 14.35 -5.57
CA PHE A 419 -17.64 15.52 -6.25
C PHE A 419 -16.91 15.90 -7.54
N ASP A 420 -17.57 16.70 -8.38
CA ASP A 420 -16.95 17.31 -9.57
C ASP A 420 -15.77 18.21 -9.17
N SER A 421 -15.86 18.90 -8.02
CA SER A 421 -14.76 19.71 -7.48
C SER A 421 -13.49 18.90 -7.20
N HIS A 422 -13.62 17.64 -6.75
CA HIS A 422 -12.46 16.75 -6.57
C HIS A 422 -11.87 16.36 -7.93
N GLN A 423 -12.72 16.04 -8.91
CA GLN A 423 -12.29 15.64 -10.25
C GLN A 423 -11.68 16.81 -11.04
N LEU A 424 -12.13 18.04 -10.81
CA LEU A 424 -11.56 19.25 -11.40
C LEU A 424 -10.08 19.38 -11.06
N ILE A 425 -9.74 19.28 -9.77
CA ILE A 425 -8.34 19.31 -9.32
C ILE A 425 -7.59 18.07 -9.84
N GLU A 426 -8.19 16.87 -9.77
CA GLU A 426 -7.58 15.65 -10.31
C GLU A 426 -7.15 15.81 -11.79
N GLU A 427 -8.03 16.31 -12.66
CA GLU A 427 -7.74 16.48 -14.09
C GLU A 427 -6.68 17.56 -14.36
N LEU A 428 -6.73 18.69 -13.65
CA LEU A 428 -5.71 19.74 -13.76
C LEU A 428 -4.33 19.22 -13.35
N MET A 429 -4.27 18.47 -12.24
CA MET A 429 -3.02 17.88 -11.77
C MET A 429 -2.49 16.82 -12.73
N ILE A 430 -3.37 15.98 -13.31
CA ILE A 430 -2.98 15.03 -14.37
C ILE A 430 -2.42 15.76 -15.59
N ALA A 431 -3.06 16.85 -16.03
CA ALA A 431 -2.59 17.66 -17.16
C ALA A 431 -1.19 18.25 -16.89
N ALA A 432 -0.96 18.82 -15.70
CA ALA A 432 0.33 19.36 -15.28
C ALA A 432 1.42 18.26 -15.22
N ASN A 433 1.09 17.09 -14.66
CA ASN A 433 1.94 15.91 -14.59
C ASN A 433 2.37 15.42 -15.99
N VAL A 434 1.44 15.40 -16.96
CA VAL A 434 1.76 15.06 -18.37
C VAL A 434 2.68 16.10 -19.00
N CYS A 435 2.46 17.39 -18.72
CA CYS A 435 3.33 18.46 -19.22
C CYS A 435 4.76 18.32 -18.69
N ALA A 436 4.92 18.01 -17.39
CA ALA A 436 6.22 17.80 -16.77
C ALA A 436 6.95 16.61 -17.43
N ALA A 437 6.27 15.48 -17.58
CA ALA A 437 6.83 14.30 -18.23
C ALA A 437 7.28 14.58 -19.68
N LYS A 438 6.45 15.29 -20.45
CA LYS A 438 6.78 15.67 -21.84
C LYS A 438 8.00 16.60 -21.92
N THR A 439 8.10 17.59 -21.03
CA THR A 439 9.23 18.52 -21.00
C THR A 439 10.54 17.80 -20.73
N LEU A 440 10.57 16.94 -19.71
CA LEU A 440 11.78 16.20 -19.32
C LEU A 440 12.21 15.23 -20.42
N LEU A 441 11.25 14.51 -21.02
CA LEU A 441 11.51 13.62 -22.16
C LEU A 441 12.06 14.37 -23.38
N ALA A 442 11.45 15.50 -23.75
CA ALA A 442 11.88 16.28 -24.92
C ALA A 442 13.30 16.82 -24.78
N LYS A 443 13.79 16.94 -23.54
CA LYS A 443 15.13 17.42 -23.21
C LYS A 443 16.09 16.30 -22.81
N ASN A 444 15.66 15.03 -22.90
CA ASN A 444 16.41 13.85 -22.49
C ASN A 444 16.92 13.91 -21.05
N MET A 445 16.19 14.56 -20.15
CA MET A 445 16.54 14.64 -18.74
C MET A 445 16.13 13.36 -18.00
N PRO A 446 17.06 12.62 -17.40
CA PRO A 446 16.73 11.49 -16.53
C PRO A 446 15.80 11.91 -15.38
N THR A 447 14.73 11.15 -15.14
CA THR A 447 13.76 11.45 -14.09
C THR A 447 13.01 10.20 -13.65
N LEU A 448 12.06 10.32 -12.73
CA LEU A 448 11.16 9.23 -12.33
C LEU A 448 9.79 9.39 -12.98
N PHE A 449 9.43 8.43 -13.82
CA PHE A 449 8.07 8.29 -14.32
C PHE A 449 7.21 7.52 -13.32
N ARG A 450 5.92 7.89 -13.25
CA ARG A 450 4.90 7.11 -12.57
C ARG A 450 4.36 6.13 -13.60
N VAL A 451 4.85 4.90 -13.55
CA VAL A 451 4.53 3.85 -14.51
C VAL A 451 3.46 2.93 -13.96
N HIS A 452 2.61 2.42 -14.84
CA HIS A 452 1.61 1.42 -14.50
C HIS A 452 1.52 0.43 -15.65
N ASP A 453 2.01 -0.79 -15.41
CA ASP A 453 2.08 -1.83 -16.43
C ASP A 453 0.70 -2.45 -16.70
N LYS A 454 0.63 -3.27 -17.75
CA LYS A 454 -0.54 -4.06 -18.09
C LYS A 454 -0.77 -5.14 -17.02
N PRO A 455 -2.03 -5.52 -16.77
CA PRO A 455 -2.36 -6.67 -15.92
C PRO A 455 -1.70 -7.96 -16.39
N GLU A 456 -1.17 -8.75 -15.45
CA GLU A 456 -0.67 -10.10 -15.71
C GLU A 456 -1.73 -11.01 -16.32
N ALA A 457 -1.36 -11.80 -17.34
CA ALA A 457 -2.30 -12.63 -18.08
C ALA A 457 -3.07 -13.61 -17.17
N THR A 458 -2.42 -14.14 -16.13
CA THR A 458 -3.03 -15.03 -15.13
C THR A 458 -4.09 -14.33 -14.30
N ARG A 459 -3.89 -13.06 -13.92
CA ARG A 459 -4.88 -12.26 -13.18
C ARG A 459 -6.11 -11.97 -14.03
N VAL A 460 -5.90 -11.65 -15.31
CA VAL A 460 -7.00 -11.45 -16.26
C VAL A 460 -7.82 -12.73 -16.46
N GLU A 461 -7.17 -13.89 -16.56
CA GLU A 461 -7.88 -15.17 -16.71
C GLU A 461 -8.68 -15.56 -15.45
N ASN A 462 -8.12 -15.29 -14.27
CA ASN A 462 -8.85 -15.45 -13.01
C ASN A 462 -10.08 -14.54 -12.97
N LEU A 463 -9.94 -13.27 -13.39
CA LEU A 463 -11.07 -12.36 -13.51
C LEU A 463 -12.14 -12.90 -14.47
N ARG A 464 -11.76 -13.38 -15.66
CA ARG A 464 -12.72 -14.00 -16.60
C ARG A 464 -13.46 -15.19 -16.01
N THR A 465 -12.76 -16.03 -15.25
CA THR A 465 -13.37 -17.19 -14.57
C THR A 465 -14.45 -16.75 -13.59
N VAL A 466 -14.18 -15.71 -12.78
CA VAL A 466 -15.15 -15.17 -11.84
C VAL A 466 -16.30 -14.45 -12.56
N LEU A 467 -16.02 -13.65 -13.58
CA LEU A 467 -17.07 -13.00 -14.37
C LEU A 467 -18.02 -14.02 -15.01
N LYS A 468 -17.48 -15.14 -15.50
CA LYS A 468 -18.27 -16.25 -16.06
C LYS A 468 -19.17 -16.90 -15.02
N SER A 469 -18.72 -17.08 -13.77
CA SER A 469 -19.56 -17.64 -12.70
C SER A 469 -20.72 -16.70 -12.32
N LEU A 470 -20.50 -15.39 -12.46
CA LEU A 470 -21.52 -14.34 -12.31
C LEU A 470 -22.37 -14.12 -13.58
N LYS A 471 -22.13 -14.90 -14.64
CA LYS A 471 -22.78 -14.77 -15.96
C LYS A 471 -22.57 -13.39 -16.63
N ILE A 472 -21.46 -12.73 -16.33
CA ILE A 472 -21.05 -11.46 -16.94
C ILE A 472 -20.18 -11.76 -18.16
N PRO A 473 -20.58 -11.35 -19.37
CA PRO A 473 -19.75 -11.48 -20.56
C PRO A 473 -18.43 -10.73 -20.42
N ALA A 474 -17.31 -11.45 -20.59
CA ALA A 474 -15.98 -10.86 -20.66
C ALA A 474 -15.45 -10.90 -22.11
N PRO A 475 -14.75 -9.86 -22.59
CA PRO A 475 -14.13 -9.87 -23.91
C PRO A 475 -13.20 -11.07 -24.12
N LYS A 476 -13.29 -11.73 -25.28
CA LYS A 476 -12.47 -12.90 -25.65
C LYS A 476 -11.14 -12.52 -26.30
N VAL A 477 -10.50 -11.44 -25.84
CA VAL A 477 -9.21 -10.97 -26.34
C VAL A 477 -8.08 -11.45 -25.45
N LYS A 478 -6.92 -11.82 -26.00
CA LYS A 478 -5.78 -12.33 -25.19
C LYS A 478 -5.27 -11.29 -24.19
N VAL A 479 -5.11 -10.05 -24.65
CA VAL A 479 -4.65 -8.91 -23.84
C VAL A 479 -5.83 -7.96 -23.63
N PHE A 480 -6.15 -7.66 -22.37
CA PHE A 480 -7.17 -6.67 -22.06
C PHE A 480 -6.58 -5.27 -22.18
N ALA A 481 -7.15 -4.46 -23.06
CA ALA A 481 -6.94 -3.01 -23.05
C ALA A 481 -7.82 -2.36 -21.96
N PRO A 482 -7.52 -1.12 -21.52
CA PRO A 482 -8.33 -0.40 -20.55
C PRO A 482 -9.83 -0.36 -20.92
N ALA A 483 -10.14 -0.13 -22.21
CA ALA A 483 -11.51 -0.15 -22.73
C ALA A 483 -12.25 -1.50 -22.52
N ASN A 484 -11.53 -2.63 -22.49
CA ASN A 484 -12.15 -3.93 -22.22
C ASN A 484 -12.60 -4.05 -20.76
N PHE A 485 -11.80 -3.54 -19.82
CA PHE A 485 -12.19 -3.46 -18.41
C PHE A 485 -13.35 -2.49 -18.23
N GLN A 486 -13.29 -1.31 -18.89
CA GLN A 486 -14.39 -0.34 -18.85
C GLN A 486 -15.70 -0.94 -19.34
N ALA A 487 -15.68 -1.73 -20.42
CA ALA A 487 -16.86 -2.42 -20.92
C ALA A 487 -17.45 -3.43 -19.91
N VAL A 488 -16.63 -4.06 -19.07
CA VAL A 488 -17.11 -4.91 -17.96
C VAL A 488 -17.72 -4.05 -16.86
N LEU A 489 -17.07 -2.95 -16.48
CA LEU A 489 -17.56 -2.04 -15.43
C LEU A 489 -18.90 -1.40 -15.79
N SER A 490 -19.08 -0.99 -17.06
CA SER A 490 -20.34 -0.44 -17.56
C SER A 490 -21.49 -1.44 -17.54
N GLN A 491 -21.23 -2.74 -17.76
CA GLN A 491 -22.27 -3.78 -17.72
C GLN A 491 -22.83 -4.03 -16.31
N VAL A 492 -22.04 -3.74 -15.27
CA VAL A 492 -22.41 -4.03 -13.88
C VAL A 492 -22.88 -2.80 -13.12
N GLN A 493 -23.00 -1.66 -13.80
CA GLN A 493 -23.47 -0.42 -13.19
C GLN A 493 -24.91 -0.57 -12.68
N GLY A 494 -25.15 -0.26 -11.41
CA GLY A 494 -26.43 -0.45 -10.73
C GLY A 494 -26.71 -1.89 -10.28
N ALA A 495 -25.85 -2.87 -10.61
CA ALA A 495 -26.06 -4.25 -10.18
C ALA A 495 -25.68 -4.45 -8.70
N PRO A 496 -26.31 -5.38 -7.96
CA PRO A 496 -25.97 -5.67 -6.56
C PRO A 496 -24.50 -6.07 -6.33
N TYR A 497 -23.84 -6.62 -7.36
CA TYR A 497 -22.44 -7.04 -7.33
C TYR A 497 -21.48 -6.05 -8.00
N GLN A 498 -21.92 -4.81 -8.29
CA GLN A 498 -21.07 -3.76 -8.89
C GLN A 498 -19.76 -3.58 -8.11
N GLN A 499 -19.86 -3.45 -6.78
CA GLN A 499 -18.68 -3.22 -5.93
C GLN A 499 -17.70 -4.39 -5.98
N LEU A 500 -18.21 -5.61 -5.90
CA LEU A 500 -17.39 -6.82 -6.01
C LEU A 500 -16.62 -6.85 -7.35
N VAL A 501 -17.28 -6.51 -8.45
CA VAL A 501 -16.65 -6.50 -9.77
C VAL A 501 -15.61 -5.38 -9.88
N ASN A 502 -15.88 -4.19 -9.35
CA ASN A 502 -14.88 -3.11 -9.23
C ASN A 502 -13.64 -3.59 -8.46
N ASP A 503 -13.82 -4.24 -7.32
CA ASP A 503 -12.72 -4.77 -6.50
C ASP A 503 -11.96 -5.90 -7.20
N LEU A 504 -12.63 -6.74 -7.98
CA LEU A 504 -11.99 -7.80 -8.77
C LEU A 504 -11.19 -7.23 -9.94
N VAL A 505 -11.73 -6.23 -10.65
CA VAL A 505 -11.00 -5.53 -11.71
C VAL A 505 -9.78 -4.83 -11.14
N LEU A 506 -9.92 -4.09 -10.03
CA LEU A 506 -8.82 -3.43 -9.34
C LEU A 506 -7.73 -4.43 -8.92
N ARG A 507 -8.11 -5.56 -8.29
CA ARG A 507 -7.15 -6.61 -7.89
C ARG A 507 -6.47 -7.31 -9.06
N SER A 508 -7.07 -7.28 -10.25
CA SER A 508 -6.45 -7.80 -11.45
C SER A 508 -5.37 -6.88 -12.02
N GLN A 509 -5.43 -5.57 -11.72
CA GLN A 509 -4.47 -4.59 -12.23
C GLN A 509 -3.05 -4.81 -11.70
N ALA A 510 -2.06 -4.30 -12.44
CA ALA A 510 -0.70 -4.16 -11.92
C ALA A 510 -0.68 -3.07 -10.84
N GLN A 511 0.36 -3.05 -10.01
CA GLN A 511 0.60 -1.92 -9.13
C GLN A 511 1.42 -0.88 -9.90
N ALA A 512 1.07 0.39 -9.76
CA ALA A 512 1.89 1.47 -10.27
C ALA A 512 3.17 1.61 -9.42
N SER A 513 4.25 2.07 -10.04
CA SER A 513 5.56 2.26 -9.40
C SER A 513 6.29 3.46 -9.98
N TYR A 514 7.42 3.83 -9.36
CA TYR A 514 8.33 4.84 -9.86
C TYR A 514 9.51 4.18 -10.57
N SER A 515 9.78 4.59 -11.80
CA SER A 515 10.87 4.04 -12.61
C SER A 515 11.47 5.11 -13.52
N PRO A 516 12.79 5.11 -13.77
CA PRO A 516 13.37 5.95 -14.80
C PRO A 516 13.02 5.48 -16.22
N GLN A 517 12.61 4.22 -16.39
CA GLN A 517 12.14 3.71 -17.67
C GLN A 517 10.67 4.07 -17.88
N ASN A 518 10.38 4.85 -18.91
CA ASN A 518 8.99 5.17 -19.25
C ASN A 518 8.34 4.02 -20.03
N ILE A 519 7.45 3.27 -19.37
CA ILE A 519 6.59 2.25 -20.00
C ILE A 519 5.13 2.70 -20.18
N GLY A 520 4.84 3.97 -19.86
CA GLY A 520 3.48 4.52 -19.83
C GLY A 520 2.68 4.14 -18.58
N HIS A 521 1.43 4.59 -18.55
CA HIS A 521 0.51 4.41 -17.43
C HIS A 521 -0.81 3.80 -17.91
N PHE A 522 -0.92 2.47 -17.82
CA PHE A 522 -2.05 1.68 -18.33
C PHE A 522 -3.41 2.18 -17.84
N GLY A 523 -3.58 2.32 -16.52
CA GLY A 523 -4.85 2.73 -15.91
C GLY A 523 -5.33 4.12 -16.34
N LEU A 524 -4.41 5.04 -16.65
CA LEU A 524 -4.74 6.40 -17.12
C LEU A 524 -4.78 6.48 -18.65
N SER A 525 -4.31 5.44 -19.34
CA SER A 525 -4.13 5.40 -20.79
C SER A 525 -3.21 6.53 -21.31
N LEU A 526 -2.16 6.84 -20.55
CA LEU A 526 -1.18 7.88 -20.88
C LEU A 526 0.17 7.27 -21.26
N ALA A 527 0.79 7.80 -22.32
CA ALA A 527 2.12 7.36 -22.76
C ALA A 527 3.26 7.89 -21.89
N HIS A 528 3.09 9.10 -21.33
CA HIS A 528 4.10 9.75 -20.50
C HIS A 528 3.43 10.37 -19.27
N TYR A 529 3.87 9.97 -18.09
CA TYR A 529 3.30 10.43 -16.83
C TYR A 529 4.36 10.39 -15.73
N CYS A 530 4.52 11.50 -15.01
CA CYS A 530 5.31 11.58 -13.78
C CYS A 530 4.51 12.39 -12.76
N HIS A 531 4.76 12.20 -11.47
CA HIS A 531 4.15 13.05 -10.45
C HIS A 531 4.98 14.32 -10.28
N PHE A 532 4.33 15.48 -10.40
CA PHE A 532 4.91 16.82 -10.29
C PHE A 532 4.21 17.69 -9.22
N THR A 533 2.96 17.35 -8.91
CA THR A 533 1.98 18.23 -8.27
C THR A 533 1.88 18.11 -6.75
N SER A 534 2.72 17.32 -6.10
CA SER A 534 2.69 17.20 -4.62
C SER A 534 4.07 16.98 -3.97
N PRO A 535 5.04 17.88 -4.20
CA PRO A 535 6.40 17.76 -3.68
C PRO A 535 6.51 17.94 -2.16
N ILE A 536 5.50 18.48 -1.47
CA ILE A 536 5.52 18.55 0.01
C ILE A 536 5.44 17.15 0.63
N ARG A 537 4.73 16.23 -0.05
CA ARG A 537 4.38 14.91 0.48
C ARG A 537 4.87 13.71 -0.34
N ARG A 538 5.53 13.94 -1.47
CA ARG A 538 6.11 12.88 -2.32
C ARG A 538 7.50 13.27 -2.81
N TYR A 539 8.48 12.40 -2.54
CA TYR A 539 9.86 12.61 -2.96
C TYR A 539 10.02 12.49 -4.49
N ALA A 540 9.18 11.68 -5.14
CA ALA A 540 9.16 11.59 -6.61
C ALA A 540 8.95 12.95 -7.28
N ASP A 541 8.01 13.74 -6.77
CA ASP A 541 7.69 15.06 -7.27
C ASP A 541 8.86 16.03 -7.06
N LEU A 542 9.55 15.94 -5.92
CA LEU A 542 10.76 16.71 -5.66
C LEU A 542 11.86 16.40 -6.70
N ILE A 543 12.06 15.13 -7.07
CA ILE A 543 12.98 14.75 -8.15
C ILE A 543 12.56 15.36 -9.49
N VAL A 544 11.27 15.34 -9.82
CA VAL A 544 10.73 15.94 -11.05
C VAL A 544 10.93 17.46 -11.06
N HIS A 545 10.71 18.14 -9.93
CA HIS A 545 10.98 19.57 -9.77
C HIS A 545 12.45 19.90 -10.04
N ARG A 546 13.38 19.15 -9.41
CA ARG A 546 14.83 19.31 -9.60
C ARG A 546 15.24 19.13 -11.07
N GLY A 547 14.68 18.12 -11.74
CA GLY A 547 14.91 17.89 -13.16
C GLY A 547 14.42 19.06 -14.02
N LEU A 548 13.20 19.55 -13.78
CA LEU A 548 12.63 20.68 -14.53
C LEU A 548 13.45 21.95 -14.33
N ILE A 549 13.86 22.25 -13.09
CA ILE A 549 14.65 23.42 -12.76
C ILE A 549 16.01 23.37 -13.46
N ALA A 550 16.71 22.23 -13.42
CA ALA A 550 18.00 22.06 -14.07
C ALA A 550 17.89 22.15 -15.60
N THR A 551 16.94 21.43 -16.21
CA THR A 551 16.77 21.38 -17.67
C THR A 551 16.38 22.73 -18.28
N LEU A 552 15.59 23.52 -17.55
CA LEU A 552 15.08 24.81 -18.02
C LEU A 552 15.86 26.00 -17.46
N SER A 553 16.96 25.75 -16.74
CA SER A 553 17.80 26.78 -16.11
C SER A 553 17.00 27.76 -15.22
N LEU A 554 16.08 27.24 -14.40
CA LEU A 554 15.19 28.04 -13.54
C LEU A 554 15.81 28.42 -12.17
N GLY A 555 17.14 28.43 -12.08
CA GLY A 555 17.89 28.80 -10.88
C GLY A 555 18.26 27.63 -9.96
N GLU A 556 18.38 27.93 -8.66
CA GLU A 556 18.93 27.03 -7.63
C GLU A 556 18.04 25.81 -7.32
N GLY A 557 18.63 24.73 -6.80
CA GLY A 557 17.90 23.51 -6.48
C GLY A 557 17.60 22.63 -7.69
N GLY A 558 18.05 22.98 -8.90
CA GLY A 558 18.11 22.05 -10.01
C GLY A 558 19.14 20.95 -9.75
N HIS A 559 18.81 19.71 -10.13
CA HIS A 559 19.74 18.59 -10.02
C HIS A 559 19.51 17.58 -11.14
N ASP A 560 20.61 17.03 -11.66
CA ASP A 560 20.62 15.92 -12.61
C ASP A 560 21.09 14.66 -11.89
N TYR A 561 20.30 13.59 -11.97
CA TYR A 561 20.56 12.33 -11.30
C TYR A 561 21.05 11.30 -12.29
N ALA A 562 22.12 10.57 -11.91
CA ALA A 562 22.54 9.39 -12.65
C ALA A 562 21.42 8.32 -12.67
N LEU A 563 21.30 7.61 -13.79
CA LEU A 563 20.22 6.63 -14.02
C LEU A 563 20.20 5.50 -12.98
N ASP A 564 21.36 5.00 -12.57
CA ASP A 564 21.52 3.97 -11.53
C ASP A 564 21.02 4.44 -10.16
N MET A 565 21.25 5.72 -9.84
CA MET A 565 20.70 6.35 -8.65
C MET A 565 19.19 6.47 -8.74
N LEU A 566 18.63 6.85 -9.90
CA LEU A 566 17.18 6.91 -10.11
C LEU A 566 16.52 5.53 -10.00
N GLU A 567 17.14 4.46 -10.50
CA GLU A 567 16.62 3.09 -10.31
C GLU A 567 16.54 2.71 -8.83
N THR A 568 17.60 3.05 -8.08
CA THR A 568 17.65 2.82 -6.62
C THR A 568 16.60 3.63 -5.88
N ILE A 569 16.49 4.94 -6.19
CA ILE A 569 15.48 5.83 -5.59
C ILE A 569 14.07 5.35 -5.95
N GLY A 570 13.80 5.05 -7.22
CA GLY A 570 12.50 4.57 -7.70
C GLY A 570 12.04 3.31 -7.00
N THR A 571 12.95 2.35 -6.80
CA THR A 571 12.69 1.11 -6.04
C THR A 571 12.37 1.41 -4.57
N HIS A 572 13.17 2.28 -3.94
CA HIS A 572 12.97 2.69 -2.55
C HIS A 572 11.62 3.37 -2.33
N ILE A 573 11.32 4.44 -3.07
CA ILE A 573 10.08 5.21 -2.86
C ILE A 573 8.82 4.45 -3.27
N SER A 574 8.92 3.53 -4.24
CA SER A 574 7.82 2.59 -4.55
C SER A 574 7.59 1.60 -3.39
N THR A 575 8.62 1.31 -2.62
CA THR A 575 8.51 0.44 -1.44
C THR A 575 7.94 1.20 -0.25
N THR A 576 8.40 2.42 0.03
CA THR A 576 7.83 3.26 1.10
C THR A 576 6.36 3.57 0.85
N GLU A 577 5.96 3.86 -0.40
CA GLU A 577 4.55 4.08 -0.77
C GLU A 577 3.69 2.85 -0.44
N ARG A 578 4.17 1.65 -0.78
CA ARG A 578 3.46 0.40 -0.49
C ARG A 578 3.37 0.14 1.01
N THR A 579 4.46 0.39 1.74
CA THR A 579 4.50 0.24 3.20
C THR A 579 3.53 1.21 3.87
N ALA A 580 3.50 2.48 3.44
CA ALA A 580 2.54 3.48 3.90
C ALA A 580 1.09 3.02 3.68
N ALA A 581 0.74 2.61 2.46
CA ALA A 581 -0.61 2.13 2.15
C ALA A 581 -1.03 0.88 2.97
N VAL A 582 -0.08 -0.01 3.29
CA VAL A 582 -0.33 -1.15 4.17
C VAL A 582 -0.58 -0.70 5.61
N ALA A 583 0.23 0.23 6.12
CA ALA A 583 0.08 0.78 7.46
C ALA A 583 -1.26 1.54 7.63
N GLU A 584 -1.63 2.37 6.66
CA GLU A 584 -2.90 3.11 6.66
C GLU A 584 -4.10 2.15 6.65
N ARG A 585 -4.05 1.11 5.81
CA ARG A 585 -5.09 0.07 5.79
C ARG A 585 -5.18 -0.66 7.13
N GLU A 586 -4.07 -1.02 7.74
CA GLU A 586 -4.07 -1.70 9.04
C GLU A 586 -4.74 -0.85 10.13
N VAL A 587 -4.44 0.45 10.17
CA VAL A 587 -5.08 1.37 11.13
C VAL A 587 -6.58 1.48 10.85
N ASN A 588 -6.98 1.64 9.59
CA ASN A 588 -8.40 1.70 9.22
C ASN A 588 -9.14 0.41 9.58
N ASP A 589 -8.55 -0.77 9.35
CA ASP A 589 -9.13 -2.06 9.71
C ASP A 589 -9.31 -2.18 11.24
N ARG A 590 -8.36 -1.68 12.03
CA ARG A 590 -8.46 -1.62 13.50
C ARG A 590 -9.57 -0.70 13.97
N LEU A 591 -9.62 0.51 13.43
CA LEU A 591 -10.66 1.51 13.73
C LEU A 591 -12.06 0.98 13.39
N MET A 592 -12.21 0.34 12.23
CA MET A 592 -13.47 -0.29 11.83
C MET A 592 -13.84 -1.44 12.77
N THR A 593 -12.88 -2.25 13.20
CA THR A 593 -13.15 -3.36 14.13
C THR A 593 -13.52 -2.83 15.52
N ALA A 594 -12.83 -1.80 16.01
CA ALA A 594 -13.15 -1.12 17.27
C ALA A 594 -14.57 -0.51 17.26
N PHE A 595 -14.99 0.07 16.13
CA PHE A 595 -16.37 0.49 15.95
C PHE A 595 -17.34 -0.70 16.08
N LEU A 596 -17.07 -1.81 15.39
CA LEU A 596 -17.92 -3.01 15.43
C LEU A 596 -18.01 -3.66 16.82
N GLU A 597 -16.97 -3.58 17.65
CA GLU A 597 -17.01 -4.09 19.04
C GLU A 597 -18.14 -3.48 19.86
N THR A 598 -18.52 -2.23 19.58
CA THR A 598 -19.63 -1.56 20.26
C THR A 598 -21.00 -2.01 19.78
N HIS A 599 -21.07 -2.71 18.64
CA HIS A 599 -22.29 -3.18 17.97
C HIS A 599 -22.44 -4.71 18.00
N LEU A 600 -21.79 -5.39 18.94
CA LEU A 600 -21.86 -6.84 19.07
C LEU A 600 -23.31 -7.35 19.19
N GLY A 601 -23.63 -8.36 18.38
CA GLY A 601 -24.96 -8.94 18.31
C GLY A 601 -25.90 -8.19 17.37
N GLU A 602 -25.56 -7.03 16.82
CA GLU A 602 -26.43 -6.35 15.85
C GLU A 602 -26.46 -7.06 14.48
N VAL A 603 -27.46 -6.71 13.68
CA VAL A 603 -27.71 -7.28 12.35
C VAL A 603 -27.33 -6.26 11.28
N PHE A 604 -26.55 -6.71 10.29
CA PHE A 604 -26.01 -5.89 9.22
C PHE A 604 -26.35 -6.45 7.85
N GLN A 605 -26.47 -5.55 6.87
CA GLN A 605 -26.47 -5.91 5.46
C GLN A 605 -25.03 -5.99 4.96
N GLY A 606 -24.74 -7.05 4.21
CA GLY A 606 -23.43 -7.29 3.63
C GLY A 606 -23.50 -8.03 2.31
N THR A 607 -22.34 -8.24 1.73
CA THR A 607 -22.16 -8.96 0.47
C THR A 607 -21.11 -10.04 0.65
N ILE A 608 -21.35 -11.23 0.08
CA ILE A 608 -20.33 -12.29 0.03
C ILE A 608 -19.22 -11.87 -0.92
N VAL A 609 -18.03 -11.55 -0.39
CA VAL A 609 -16.86 -11.10 -1.17
C VAL A 609 -15.80 -12.18 -1.37
N GLY A 610 -15.99 -13.35 -0.75
CA GLY A 610 -15.14 -14.52 -0.93
C GLY A 610 -15.80 -15.79 -0.46
N VAL A 611 -15.59 -16.89 -1.17
CA VAL A 611 -16.00 -18.23 -0.77
C VAL A 611 -14.79 -19.13 -0.91
N THR A 612 -14.46 -19.87 0.15
CA THR A 612 -13.30 -20.77 0.19
C THR A 612 -13.73 -22.10 0.80
N GLY A 613 -12.89 -23.13 0.73
CA GLY A 613 -13.20 -24.44 1.35
C GLY A 613 -13.43 -24.40 2.87
N VAL A 614 -12.98 -23.34 3.55
CA VAL A 614 -13.08 -23.19 5.01
C VAL A 614 -14.25 -22.30 5.47
N GLY A 615 -14.88 -21.56 4.55
CA GLY A 615 -15.98 -20.64 4.89
C GLY A 615 -16.15 -19.49 3.92
N VAL A 616 -16.89 -18.47 4.36
CA VAL A 616 -17.35 -17.34 3.55
C VAL A 616 -16.87 -16.03 4.15
N PHE A 617 -16.37 -15.12 3.30
CA PHE A 617 -16.00 -13.76 3.67
C PHE A 617 -17.13 -12.79 3.31
N ILE A 618 -17.48 -11.94 4.28
CA ILE A 618 -18.55 -10.95 4.15
C ILE A 618 -17.92 -9.56 4.25
N SER A 619 -18.31 -8.65 3.37
CA SER A 619 -18.06 -7.21 3.54
C SER A 619 -19.39 -6.52 3.86
N LEU A 620 -19.41 -5.69 4.89
CA LEU A 620 -20.60 -4.94 5.28
C LEU A 620 -20.81 -3.74 4.35
N ASN A 621 -22.05 -3.51 3.91
CA ASN A 621 -22.32 -2.51 2.87
C ASN A 621 -21.99 -1.08 3.34
N LYS A 622 -22.46 -0.70 4.54
CA LYS A 622 -22.25 0.65 5.12
C LYS A 622 -20.78 0.87 5.47
N THR A 623 -20.22 0.05 6.35
CA THR A 623 -18.89 0.29 6.94
C THR A 623 -17.74 -0.25 6.09
N GLY A 624 -17.98 -1.17 5.16
CA GLY A 624 -16.93 -1.84 4.38
C GLY A 624 -16.16 -2.92 5.14
N ALA A 625 -16.31 -2.94 6.47
CA ALA A 625 -15.63 -3.88 7.34
C ALA A 625 -15.84 -5.32 6.87
N GLN A 626 -14.76 -6.09 6.88
CA GLN A 626 -14.78 -7.48 6.45
C GLN A 626 -14.74 -8.43 7.63
N GLY A 627 -15.44 -9.55 7.50
CA GLY A 627 -15.42 -10.60 8.49
C GLY A 627 -15.71 -11.96 7.88
N PHE A 628 -15.72 -12.98 8.73
CA PHE A 628 -15.68 -14.38 8.29
C PHE A 628 -16.80 -15.21 8.93
N ILE A 629 -17.39 -16.09 8.13
CA ILE A 629 -18.32 -17.13 8.56
C ILE A 629 -17.66 -18.49 8.30
N PRO A 630 -17.23 -19.23 9.34
CA PRO A 630 -16.69 -20.57 9.19
C PRO A 630 -17.72 -21.51 8.56
N LYS A 631 -17.26 -22.48 7.75
CA LYS A 631 -18.12 -23.53 7.17
C LYS A 631 -19.03 -24.20 8.21
N SER A 632 -18.49 -24.47 9.40
CA SER A 632 -19.23 -25.09 10.52
C SER A 632 -20.40 -24.25 11.04
N ARG A 633 -20.39 -22.93 10.82
CA ARG A 633 -21.45 -21.99 11.23
C ARG A 633 -22.46 -21.68 10.12
N LEU A 634 -22.35 -22.29 8.93
CA LEU A 634 -23.35 -22.11 7.86
C LEU A 634 -24.73 -22.68 8.23
N GLY A 635 -24.75 -23.77 9.02
CA GLY A 635 -25.94 -24.33 9.66
C GLY A 635 -27.02 -24.91 8.74
N GLY A 636 -27.81 -25.85 9.27
CA GLY A 636 -29.05 -26.33 8.63
C GLY A 636 -28.89 -27.30 7.43
N ASP A 637 -27.68 -27.56 6.97
CA ASP A 637 -27.39 -28.48 5.86
C ASP A 637 -25.92 -28.95 5.84
N PHE A 638 -25.63 -29.98 5.04
CA PHE A 638 -24.28 -30.31 4.61
C PHE A 638 -23.96 -29.51 3.34
N TYR A 639 -23.00 -28.58 3.44
CA TYR A 639 -22.62 -27.73 2.32
C TYR A 639 -21.37 -28.26 1.59
N ILE A 640 -21.53 -28.46 0.28
CA ILE A 640 -20.44 -28.78 -0.65
C ILE A 640 -19.88 -27.47 -1.20
N TYR A 641 -18.56 -27.32 -1.15
CA TYR A 641 -17.85 -26.22 -1.78
C TYR A 641 -17.64 -26.52 -3.26
N ASP A 642 -18.08 -25.61 -4.12
CA ASP A 642 -17.84 -25.64 -5.56
C ASP A 642 -16.89 -24.48 -5.89
N ALA A 643 -15.62 -24.82 -6.14
CA ALA A 643 -14.57 -23.86 -6.40
C ALA A 643 -14.78 -23.12 -7.73
N ASP A 644 -15.28 -23.80 -8.76
CA ASP A 644 -15.47 -23.21 -10.08
C ASP A 644 -16.60 -22.17 -10.06
N ARG A 645 -17.70 -22.50 -9.36
CA ARG A 645 -18.85 -21.59 -9.22
C ARG A 645 -18.72 -20.59 -8.07
N HIS A 646 -17.65 -20.68 -7.28
CA HIS A 646 -17.39 -19.84 -6.11
C HIS A 646 -18.58 -19.81 -5.15
N GLN A 647 -19.08 -20.99 -4.80
CA GLN A 647 -20.29 -21.13 -3.98
C GLN A 647 -20.20 -22.31 -3.00
N TYR A 648 -21.02 -22.23 -1.96
CA TYR A 648 -21.47 -23.38 -1.20
C TYR A 648 -22.89 -23.75 -1.62
N ARG A 649 -23.14 -25.05 -1.82
CA ARG A 649 -24.49 -25.57 -2.07
C ARG A 649 -24.84 -26.64 -1.04
N GLY A 650 -25.97 -26.45 -0.37
CA GLY A 650 -26.53 -27.42 0.56
C GLY A 650 -27.02 -28.66 -0.15
N GLU A 651 -26.71 -29.85 0.36
CA GLU A 651 -27.14 -31.11 -0.24
C GLU A 651 -28.66 -31.32 -0.12
N ARG A 652 -29.24 -31.02 1.04
CA ARG A 652 -30.66 -31.28 1.33
C ARG A 652 -31.56 -30.10 0.97
N THR A 653 -31.23 -28.93 1.49
CA THR A 653 -31.99 -27.68 1.32
C THR A 653 -31.80 -27.06 -0.06
N LYS A 654 -30.74 -27.46 -0.77
CA LYS A 654 -30.27 -26.82 -2.01
C LYS A 654 -29.95 -25.33 -1.87
N LYS A 655 -29.91 -24.79 -0.65
CA LYS A 655 -29.55 -23.40 -0.36
C LYS A 655 -28.15 -23.11 -0.89
N VAL A 656 -27.98 -21.92 -1.48
CA VAL A 656 -26.73 -21.49 -2.08
C VAL A 656 -26.21 -20.25 -1.33
N TYR A 657 -24.92 -20.26 -1.04
CA TYR A 657 -24.14 -19.08 -0.65
C TYR A 657 -23.09 -18.84 -1.72
N GLN A 658 -23.31 -17.84 -2.57
CA GLN A 658 -22.48 -17.57 -3.74
C GLN A 658 -21.77 -16.22 -3.62
N LEU A 659 -20.59 -16.14 -4.21
CA LEU A 659 -19.87 -14.88 -4.40
C LEU A 659 -20.77 -13.80 -5.04
N GLY A 660 -20.77 -12.59 -4.47
CA GLY A 660 -21.59 -11.46 -4.93
C GLY A 660 -23.01 -11.43 -4.39
N GLN A 661 -23.45 -12.45 -3.66
CA GLN A 661 -24.77 -12.49 -3.06
C GLN A 661 -24.91 -11.47 -1.92
N ALA A 662 -25.96 -10.65 -1.97
CA ALA A 662 -26.39 -9.82 -0.86
C ALA A 662 -26.97 -10.68 0.27
N VAL A 663 -26.55 -10.42 1.50
CA VAL A 663 -26.88 -11.22 2.67
C VAL A 663 -27.10 -10.36 3.89
N THR A 664 -27.91 -10.86 4.81
CA THR A 664 -28.09 -10.28 6.14
C THR A 664 -27.35 -11.16 7.15
N VAL A 665 -26.53 -10.55 7.99
CA VAL A 665 -25.66 -11.25 8.93
C VAL A 665 -25.71 -10.63 10.32
N ARG A 666 -25.57 -11.46 11.36
CA ARG A 666 -25.42 -11.00 12.73
C ARG A 666 -23.94 -10.97 13.12
N LEU A 667 -23.50 -9.88 13.74
CA LEU A 667 -22.15 -9.75 14.28
C LEU A 667 -22.00 -10.59 15.55
N MET A 668 -21.05 -11.53 15.54
CA MET A 668 -20.85 -12.47 16.64
C MET A 668 -19.67 -12.08 17.52
N GLU A 669 -18.54 -11.74 16.90
CA GLU A 669 -17.29 -11.40 17.57
C GLU A 669 -16.60 -10.30 16.75
N ALA A 670 -15.98 -9.34 17.44
CA ALA A 670 -15.11 -8.30 16.89
C ALA A 670 -13.96 -8.10 17.90
N ASP A 671 -12.72 -8.03 17.42
CA ASP A 671 -11.52 -7.82 18.23
C ASP A 671 -10.51 -6.95 17.47
N SER A 672 -10.38 -5.71 17.91
CA SER A 672 -9.51 -4.64 17.41
C SER A 672 -8.02 -4.92 17.63
N ILE A 673 -7.66 -5.76 18.61
CA ILE A 673 -6.28 -6.19 18.83
C ILE A 673 -5.86 -7.14 17.72
N THR A 674 -6.70 -8.11 17.39
CA THR A 674 -6.39 -9.10 16.35
C THR A 674 -6.90 -8.73 14.96
N CYS A 675 -7.65 -7.62 14.83
CA CYS A 675 -8.42 -7.25 13.64
C CYS A 675 -9.30 -8.39 13.14
N SER A 676 -9.99 -9.09 14.04
CA SER A 676 -10.84 -10.22 13.68
C SER A 676 -12.32 -9.89 13.88
N THR A 677 -13.13 -10.25 12.88
CA THR A 677 -14.58 -10.08 12.90
C THR A 677 -15.24 -11.38 12.41
N THR A 678 -16.21 -11.91 13.16
CA THR A 678 -16.98 -13.10 12.76
C THR A 678 -18.47 -12.83 12.72
N PHE A 679 -19.14 -13.48 11.77
CA PHE A 679 -20.57 -13.31 11.53
C PHE A 679 -21.33 -14.64 11.60
N SER A 680 -22.66 -14.55 11.61
CA SER A 680 -23.60 -15.66 11.45
C SER A 680 -24.70 -15.31 10.44
N PHE A 681 -25.07 -16.27 9.59
CA PHE A 681 -26.29 -16.16 8.76
C PHE A 681 -27.58 -16.37 9.56
N ASN A 682 -27.49 -17.01 10.72
CA ASN A 682 -28.64 -17.16 11.60
C ASN A 682 -28.81 -15.87 12.41
N VAL A 683 -29.74 -15.05 11.97
CA VAL A 683 -30.07 -13.78 12.62
C VAL A 683 -30.90 -13.96 13.89
N GLU A 684 -31.43 -15.14 14.21
CA GLU A 684 -32.20 -15.38 15.43
C GLU A 684 -31.34 -15.88 16.60
N THR A 685 -30.16 -16.44 16.32
CA THR A 685 -29.21 -16.83 17.36
C THR A 685 -28.57 -15.59 17.99
N SER A 686 -29.01 -15.23 19.20
CA SER A 686 -28.27 -14.30 20.06
C SER A 686 -26.86 -14.84 20.30
N PRO A 687 -25.82 -13.98 20.34
CA PRO A 687 -24.50 -14.43 20.76
C PRO A 687 -24.64 -15.10 22.14
N ARG A 688 -24.18 -16.35 22.28
CA ARG A 688 -23.98 -16.90 23.62
C ARG A 688 -23.08 -15.90 24.32
N LYS A 689 -23.51 -15.39 25.48
CA LYS A 689 -22.63 -14.67 26.40
C LYS A 689 -21.46 -15.61 26.70
N THR A 690 -20.38 -15.54 25.92
CA THR A 690 -19.05 -15.85 26.43
C THR A 690 -18.94 -14.99 27.67
N GLU A 691 -18.72 -15.62 28.82
CA GLU A 691 -18.45 -14.91 30.07
C GLU A 691 -17.47 -13.79 29.72
N LYS A 692 -17.94 -12.55 29.82
CA LYS A 692 -17.06 -11.40 29.74
C LYS A 692 -15.96 -11.69 30.74
N ARG A 693 -14.72 -11.88 30.27
CA ARG A 693 -13.57 -11.53 31.11
C ARG A 693 -13.87 -10.10 31.52
N LYS A 694 -14.25 -9.91 32.78
CA LYS A 694 -14.39 -8.58 33.38
C LYS A 694 -13.06 -7.89 33.16
N VAL A 695 -12.99 -7.04 32.15
CA VAL A 695 -12.07 -5.91 32.18
C VAL A 695 -12.68 -5.04 33.27
N GLU A 696 -12.08 -5.06 34.46
CA GLU A 696 -12.39 -4.07 35.47
C GLU A 696 -12.10 -2.71 34.83
N LYS A 697 -13.16 -1.97 34.46
CA LYS A 697 -13.05 -0.53 34.26
C LYS A 697 -12.49 0.01 35.58
N ALA A 698 -11.27 0.54 35.54
CA ALA A 698 -10.69 1.24 36.67
C ALA A 698 -11.70 2.30 37.12
N LYS A 699 -12.11 2.24 38.39
CA LYS A 699 -12.92 3.30 38.99
C LYS A 699 -12.10 4.60 38.90
N PRO A 700 -12.70 5.73 38.54
CA PRO A 700 -12.00 7.00 38.62
C PRO A 700 -11.56 7.22 40.07
N GLU A 701 -10.25 7.37 40.28
CA GLU A 701 -9.71 7.72 41.58
C GLU A 701 -10.31 9.06 42.01
N LYS A 702 -10.81 9.07 43.25
CA LYS A 702 -11.40 10.26 43.87
C LYS A 702 -10.36 11.37 43.90
N SER A 703 -10.77 12.51 43.33
CA SER A 703 -10.13 13.82 43.37
C SER A 703 -9.23 14.07 44.58
N PHE A 704 -7.98 14.44 44.29
CA PHE A 704 -7.08 15.10 45.22
C PHE A 704 -7.76 16.31 45.87
N LYS A 705 -7.61 16.43 47.19
CA LYS A 705 -8.07 17.55 48.00
C LYS A 705 -7.56 18.88 47.42
N LYS A 706 -8.50 19.80 47.15
CA LYS A 706 -8.23 21.22 46.88
C LYS A 706 -7.37 21.80 48.02
N ILE A 707 -6.11 22.13 47.73
CA ILE A 707 -5.34 23.07 48.53
C ILE A 707 -5.83 24.48 48.13
N VAL A 708 -6.54 25.13 49.04
CA VAL A 708 -6.98 26.52 48.90
C VAL A 708 -5.77 27.42 49.16
N ILE A 709 -5.20 27.99 48.10
CA ILE A 709 -4.26 29.11 48.21
C ILE A 709 -5.09 30.38 48.37
N ARG A 710 -5.15 30.90 49.61
CA ARG A 710 -5.69 32.24 49.90
C ARG A 710 -4.73 33.28 49.30
N LYS A 711 -5.21 34.01 48.28
CA LYS A 711 -4.63 35.30 47.86
C LYS A 711 -4.73 36.29 49.02
N LYS A 712 -3.60 36.82 49.49
CA LYS A 712 -3.55 38.15 50.12
C LYS A 712 -3.14 39.15 49.03
N LYS A 713 -3.96 40.18 48.86
CA LYS A 713 -3.62 41.49 48.26
C LYS A 713 -3.36 42.46 49.43
N PRO A 714 -2.74 43.64 49.20
CA PRO A 714 -2.18 44.16 47.94
C PRO A 714 -0.75 43.70 47.69
#